data_AF-A0A3M6Q946-F1
#
_entry.id   AF-A0A3M6Q946-F1
#
_cell.length_a   1.000
_cell.length_b   1.000
_cell.length_c   1.000
_cell.angle_alpha   90.00
_cell.angle_beta   90.00
_cell.angle_gamma   90.00
#
_symmetry.space_group_name_H-M   'P 1'
#
loop_
_entity.id
_entity.type
_entity.pdbx_description
1 polymer ?
#
loop_
_entity_poly.entity_id
_entity_poly.type
_entity_poly.pdbx_seq_one_letter_code
_entity_poly.pdbx_strand_id
1 'polypeptide(L)'
;MPPPPFRRRWLSAAALGASLTLAAQVASTAATPPGKPAQGAGASKPAAAPAAAPVTVATCVAQPLPSGWQDIQAVYLAFYLRPGDPAGLRYWAEKAGGDITTILADFGHSKEAKRLYGDITPETIGDAIDKIYQALFGKAPDAAGKQHYIDGYRDGRYSAADLAYRILQGAQNDDKRAIEHKLAAANFFTRTVDADLDGTNQQVTYVQKDEETVRQWMQAITAASAPTPEQARQFVRDHVAAASDPLRSQPQPKPRWLSLTPGQAPIGQATSFTIRGQHLPSTARLSIGDAQCDAPAQVQCNGSGFTQNCTLSGDAGKRTITVQTAESGQAIDRKTIQATSPAPNPEPQPPQPTPIPKLDSIMPWRVALGHATVFTVKGRDLPATATLQIPETRCTAPTDVQPDGSGFKQSCTLSGQPGQRPARVRTDEQANGGTLIDGVYTVTAESLTPPPPPPFVPKLPHTGITDQQCYEAGSHNLVACGNPEAIALSGAEKQDGMRRHINPMSYAHVPKPGGGHYDKTECVKDENTGLIWEGKVDDSNHLRHYKNFYTNLDNNQPGDASAYVAAVNAQGLCGFNDWRLPTVRELEVLVNYSGVAPAIDMEWFPNTAIGLFWTGTTVPDFSSSSWGVHFGSGSAARYSGSIAGPVRLVRSAQ
;
A
#
# COMPACT_ATOMS: atom_id res chain seq x y z
N MET A 1 -57.25 41.21 0.78
CA MET A 1 -55.81 41.51 0.90
C MET A 1 -55.29 40.86 2.17
N PRO A 2 -54.12 40.22 2.10
CA PRO A 2 -53.96 38.77 2.04
C PRO A 2 -54.29 38.07 3.38
N PRO A 3 -54.51 36.75 3.38
CA PRO A 3 -54.17 35.97 4.56
C PRO A 3 -53.21 34.80 4.24
N PRO A 4 -52.28 34.49 5.15
CA PRO A 4 -51.55 33.23 5.22
C PRO A 4 -52.28 32.24 6.16
N PRO A 5 -51.64 31.18 6.68
CA PRO A 5 -51.35 29.89 6.05
C PRO A 5 -52.08 28.73 6.78
N PHE A 6 -52.26 27.56 6.16
CA PHE A 6 -52.70 26.37 6.91
C PHE A 6 -52.09 25.04 6.45
N ARG A 7 -51.44 24.36 7.39
CA ARG A 7 -51.24 22.91 7.43
C ARG A 7 -52.50 22.23 7.99
N ARG A 8 -52.92 21.08 7.43
CA ARG A 8 -53.44 19.86 8.12
C ARG A 8 -53.91 18.84 7.07
N ARG A 9 -53.33 17.63 7.07
CA ARG A 9 -53.94 16.36 7.53
C ARG A 9 -55.26 16.00 6.83
N TRP A 10 -55.27 14.86 6.14
CA TRP A 10 -56.46 14.05 5.92
C TRP A 10 -56.22 12.61 6.37
N LEU A 11 -57.21 12.11 7.10
CA LEU A 11 -57.36 10.76 7.62
C LEU A 11 -58.09 9.86 6.62
N SER A 12 -57.85 8.57 6.81
CA SER A 12 -58.43 7.32 6.32
C SER A 12 -59.91 7.24 5.92
N ALA A 13 -60.19 6.21 5.10
CA ALA A 13 -61.36 5.30 5.02
C ALA A 13 -61.70 5.03 3.53
N ALA A 14 -62.11 3.87 3.01
CA ALA A 14 -62.43 2.54 3.52
C ALA A 14 -62.58 1.57 2.31
N ALA A 15 -62.82 0.29 2.63
CA ALA A 15 -62.85 -0.94 1.84
C ALA A 15 -63.91 -1.09 0.72
N LEU A 16 -63.74 -2.21 -0.02
CA LEU A 16 -64.66 -3.05 -0.85
C LEU A 16 -64.03 -3.26 -2.26
N GLY A 17 -63.95 -4.43 -2.89
CA GLY A 17 -64.46 -5.77 -2.64
C GLY A 17 -64.46 -6.55 -3.98
N ALA A 18 -64.32 -7.88 -3.88
CA ALA A 18 -64.70 -8.92 -4.86
C ALA A 18 -63.77 -9.29 -6.05
N SER A 19 -63.55 -10.60 -6.11
CA SER A 19 -62.86 -11.47 -7.06
C SER A 19 -63.58 -11.64 -8.41
N LEU A 20 -62.84 -12.06 -9.45
CA LEU A 20 -63.37 -12.92 -10.53
C LEU A 20 -62.26 -13.75 -11.20
N THR A 21 -62.55 -15.05 -11.34
CA THR A 21 -61.82 -16.15 -11.98
C THR A 21 -62.29 -16.38 -13.42
N LEU A 22 -61.41 -16.86 -14.30
CA LEU A 22 -61.63 -17.78 -15.47
C LEU A 22 -60.32 -17.80 -16.30
N ALA A 23 -59.88 -18.82 -17.05
CA ALA A 23 -60.05 -20.27 -17.12
C ALA A 23 -58.99 -20.78 -18.13
N ALA A 24 -58.78 -22.10 -18.14
CA ALA A 24 -57.80 -22.86 -18.91
C ALA A 24 -58.27 -23.30 -20.31
N GLN A 25 -57.31 -23.71 -21.17
CA GLN A 25 -57.36 -24.76 -22.22
C GLN A 25 -55.95 -24.82 -22.85
N VAL A 26 -55.12 -25.88 -22.89
CA VAL A 26 -55.18 -27.34 -23.14
C VAL A 26 -55.41 -27.75 -24.61
N ALA A 27 -54.40 -28.43 -25.19
CA ALA A 27 -54.41 -29.56 -26.16
C ALA A 27 -53.11 -29.53 -27.02
N SER A 28 -52.42 -30.61 -27.43
CA SER A 28 -52.60 -32.06 -27.32
C SER A 28 -51.29 -32.81 -27.69
N THR A 29 -51.07 -33.89 -26.93
CA THR A 29 -50.38 -35.18 -27.11
C THR A 29 -49.82 -35.70 -28.46
N ALA A 30 -48.78 -36.54 -28.36
CA ALA A 30 -48.72 -37.88 -28.96
C ALA A 30 -47.73 -38.80 -28.21
N ALA A 31 -48.11 -40.06 -27.99
CA ALA A 31 -47.44 -41.07 -27.15
C ALA A 31 -47.19 -42.40 -27.90
N THR A 32 -45.99 -42.97 -27.70
CA THR A 32 -45.53 -44.40 -27.58
C THR A 32 -45.90 -45.50 -28.62
N PRO A 33 -45.04 -46.54 -28.79
CA PRO A 33 -45.24 -47.80 -28.02
C PRO A 33 -43.94 -48.57 -27.61
N PRO A 34 -44.04 -49.67 -26.80
CA PRO A 34 -42.93 -50.29 -26.03
C PRO A 34 -42.52 -51.73 -26.47
N GLY A 35 -41.36 -52.21 -26.00
CA GLY A 35 -40.92 -53.62 -26.06
C GLY A 35 -39.74 -53.95 -25.11
N LYS A 36 -39.92 -54.98 -24.26
CA LYS A 36 -39.08 -55.52 -23.15
C LYS A 36 -38.05 -56.58 -23.66
N PRO A 37 -37.21 -57.26 -22.82
CA PRO A 37 -36.11 -56.85 -21.91
C PRO A 37 -34.79 -57.68 -22.11
N ALA A 38 -33.60 -57.23 -21.66
CA ALA A 38 -32.52 -58.11 -21.12
C ALA A 38 -31.22 -57.37 -20.70
N GLN A 39 -30.88 -57.53 -19.42
CA GLN A 39 -29.57 -57.87 -18.81
C GLN A 39 -28.26 -57.32 -19.42
N GLY A 40 -27.43 -56.72 -18.55
CA GLY A 40 -26.00 -56.60 -18.81
C GLY A 40 -25.32 -55.61 -17.87
N ALA A 41 -24.63 -56.14 -16.87
CA ALA A 41 -23.83 -55.40 -15.90
C ALA A 41 -22.77 -54.50 -16.57
N GLY A 42 -22.56 -53.32 -15.99
CA GLY A 42 -21.43 -52.45 -16.33
C GLY A 42 -21.36 -51.29 -15.36
N ALA A 43 -20.41 -51.35 -14.43
CA ALA A 43 -20.18 -50.36 -13.39
C ALA A 43 -20.18 -48.93 -13.95
N SER A 44 -21.03 -48.07 -13.39
CA SER A 44 -21.02 -46.63 -13.65
C SER A 44 -19.68 -46.04 -13.23
N LYS A 45 -18.86 -45.69 -14.23
CA LYS A 45 -17.72 -44.79 -14.11
C LYS A 45 -18.20 -43.51 -13.40
N PRO A 46 -17.53 -43.01 -12.34
CA PRO A 46 -17.88 -41.73 -11.76
C PRO A 46 -17.82 -40.66 -12.86
N ALA A 47 -18.87 -39.85 -12.94
CA ALA A 47 -18.91 -38.70 -13.82
C ALA A 47 -17.63 -37.87 -13.61
N ALA A 48 -16.91 -37.62 -14.71
CA ALA A 48 -15.79 -36.70 -14.68
C ALA A 48 -16.28 -35.35 -14.13
N ALA A 49 -15.58 -34.84 -13.12
CA ALA A 49 -15.79 -33.50 -12.61
C ALA A 49 -15.81 -32.51 -13.79
N PRO A 50 -16.65 -31.45 -13.73
CA PRO A 50 -16.70 -30.47 -14.81
C PRO A 50 -15.29 -29.92 -15.04
N ALA A 51 -14.89 -29.90 -16.32
CA ALA A 51 -13.59 -29.38 -16.72
C ALA A 51 -13.44 -27.95 -16.16
N ALA A 52 -12.40 -27.74 -15.35
CA ALA A 52 -12.05 -26.43 -14.83
C ALA A 52 -11.92 -25.44 -16.01
N ALA A 53 -12.52 -24.26 -15.85
CA ALA A 53 -12.42 -23.17 -16.81
C ALA A 53 -10.93 -22.89 -17.15
N PRO A 54 -10.62 -22.50 -18.41
CA PRO A 54 -9.24 -22.25 -18.82
C PRO A 54 -8.62 -21.18 -17.92
N VAL A 55 -7.44 -21.48 -17.40
CA VAL A 55 -6.63 -20.60 -16.55
C VAL A 55 -6.29 -19.35 -17.38
N THR A 56 -6.99 -18.25 -17.12
CA THR A 56 -6.67 -16.93 -17.68
C THR A 56 -5.78 -16.14 -16.71
N VAL A 57 -4.91 -15.31 -17.27
CA VAL A 57 -3.76 -14.56 -16.74
C VAL A 57 -4.07 -13.54 -15.60
N ALA A 58 -5.13 -13.73 -14.82
CA ALA A 58 -5.69 -12.70 -13.94
C ALA A 58 -5.20 -12.73 -12.47
N THR A 59 -4.17 -13.51 -12.10
CA THR A 59 -3.84 -13.75 -10.67
C THR A 59 -2.42 -13.47 -10.25
N CYS A 60 -1.55 -12.96 -11.13
CA CYS A 60 -0.23 -12.54 -10.66
C CYS A 60 -0.33 -11.17 -9.97
N VAL A 61 0.22 -11.08 -8.76
CA VAL A 61 0.40 -9.83 -8.02
C VAL A 61 1.45 -9.02 -8.78
N ALA A 62 0.99 -8.04 -9.55
CA ALA A 62 1.89 -7.07 -10.17
C ALA A 62 2.63 -6.35 -9.04
N GLN A 63 3.96 -6.28 -9.13
CA GLN A 63 4.72 -5.55 -8.12
C GLN A 63 4.21 -4.10 -8.10
N PRO A 64 3.74 -3.60 -6.93
CA PRO A 64 3.19 -2.27 -6.86
C PRO A 64 4.24 -1.27 -7.36
N LEU A 65 3.80 -0.29 -8.15
CA LEU A 65 4.64 0.86 -8.46
C LEU A 65 4.91 1.65 -7.16
N PRO A 66 5.94 2.51 -7.13
CA PRO A 66 6.15 3.43 -6.01
C PRO A 66 4.87 4.18 -5.64
N SER A 67 4.74 4.57 -4.36
CA SER A 67 3.54 5.26 -3.86
C SER A 67 3.17 6.47 -4.71
N GLY A 68 1.90 6.58 -5.10
CA GLY A 68 1.37 7.62 -5.99
C GLY A 68 1.47 7.29 -7.48
N TRP A 69 2.43 6.48 -7.92
CA TRP A 69 2.62 6.18 -9.35
C TRP A 69 1.50 5.33 -9.93
N GLN A 70 0.87 4.47 -9.12
CA GLN A 70 -0.28 3.68 -9.57
C GLN A 70 -1.46 4.55 -10.00
N ASP A 71 -1.71 5.66 -9.28
CA ASP A 71 -2.78 6.59 -9.62
C ASP A 71 -2.42 7.39 -10.88
N ILE A 72 -1.15 7.80 -11.02
CA ILE A 72 -0.65 8.41 -12.24
C ILE A 72 -0.78 7.46 -13.44
N GLN A 73 -0.49 6.17 -13.27
CA GLN A 73 -0.68 5.17 -14.33
C GLN A 73 -2.13 5.12 -14.80
N ALA A 74 -3.09 5.22 -13.88
CA ALA A 74 -4.51 5.31 -14.22
C ALA A 74 -4.87 6.60 -14.95
N VAL A 75 -4.24 7.74 -14.60
CA VAL A 75 -4.39 9.00 -15.35
C VAL A 75 -3.84 8.87 -16.77
N TYR A 76 -2.67 8.25 -16.97
CA TYR A 76 -2.14 7.93 -18.30
C TYR A 76 -3.10 7.04 -19.10
N LEU A 77 -3.65 6.00 -18.47
CA LEU A 77 -4.62 5.12 -19.11
C LEU A 77 -5.89 5.87 -19.51
N ALA A 78 -6.40 6.77 -18.66
CA ALA A 78 -7.59 7.55 -18.94
C ALA A 78 -7.40 8.56 -20.08
N PHE A 79 -6.34 9.36 -20.04
CA PHE A 79 -6.16 10.47 -20.97
C PHE A 79 -5.41 10.10 -22.24
N TYR A 80 -4.44 9.18 -22.15
CA TYR A 80 -3.51 8.88 -23.24
C TYR A 80 -3.66 7.47 -23.79
N LEU A 81 -4.47 6.63 -23.15
CA LEU A 81 -4.79 5.27 -23.58
C LEU A 81 -3.55 4.37 -23.72
N ARG A 82 -2.47 4.72 -23.02
CA ARG A 82 -1.17 4.04 -23.07
C ARG A 82 -0.51 4.02 -21.68
N PRO A 83 0.46 3.13 -21.45
CA PRO A 83 1.27 3.14 -20.24
C PRO A 83 2.10 4.43 -20.14
N GLY A 84 2.29 4.91 -18.91
CA GLY A 84 3.25 5.97 -18.64
C GLY A 84 4.68 5.45 -18.78
N ASP A 85 5.54 6.26 -19.37
CA ASP A 85 6.97 6.01 -19.35
C ASP A 85 7.51 6.28 -17.92
N PRO A 86 8.60 5.61 -17.50
CA PRO A 86 9.14 5.74 -16.14
C PRO A 86 9.46 7.19 -15.73
N ALA A 87 9.97 8.01 -16.66
CA ALA A 87 10.30 9.40 -16.37
C ALA A 87 9.04 10.26 -16.20
N GLY A 88 8.05 10.08 -17.06
CA GLY A 88 6.75 10.73 -16.96
C GLY A 88 6.03 10.39 -15.66
N LEU A 89 5.97 9.10 -15.29
CA LEU A 89 5.34 8.70 -14.03
C LEU A 89 5.98 9.34 -12.81
N ARG A 90 7.31 9.41 -12.77
CA ARG A 90 8.06 10.09 -11.72
C ARG A 90 7.72 11.57 -11.65
N TYR A 91 7.81 12.27 -12.78
CA TYR A 91 7.51 13.70 -12.87
C TYR A 91 6.09 14.03 -12.40
N TRP A 92 5.10 13.28 -12.90
CA TRP A 92 3.71 13.53 -12.56
C TRP A 92 3.36 13.12 -11.14
N ALA A 93 3.99 12.07 -10.59
CA ALA A 93 3.82 11.70 -9.20
C ALA A 93 4.37 12.78 -8.25
N GLU A 94 5.54 13.35 -8.57
CA GLU A 94 6.11 14.48 -7.82
C GLU A 94 5.20 15.71 -7.90
N LYS A 95 4.76 16.05 -9.12
CA LYS A 95 3.88 17.21 -9.35
C LYS A 95 2.52 17.07 -8.68
N ALA A 96 1.95 15.86 -8.64
CA ALA A 96 0.68 15.60 -7.98
C ALA A 96 0.79 15.74 -6.45
N GLY A 97 1.97 15.49 -5.85
CA GLY A 97 2.16 15.61 -4.40
C GLY A 97 1.20 14.74 -3.56
N GLY A 98 0.65 13.67 -4.14
CA GLY A 98 -0.37 12.81 -3.53
C GLY A 98 -1.83 13.21 -3.83
N ASP A 99 -2.08 14.33 -4.51
CA ASP A 99 -3.40 14.73 -5.00
C ASP A 99 -3.40 14.84 -6.53
N ILE A 100 -3.94 13.81 -7.18
CA ILE A 100 -4.02 13.74 -8.64
C ILE A 100 -4.91 14.84 -9.25
N THR A 101 -5.83 15.44 -8.49
CA THR A 101 -6.74 16.46 -9.05
C THR A 101 -5.97 17.69 -9.53
N THR A 102 -4.80 17.95 -8.95
CA THR A 102 -3.88 19.03 -9.30
C THR A 102 -3.29 18.88 -10.71
N ILE A 103 -3.24 17.67 -11.26
CA ILE A 103 -2.60 17.39 -12.57
C ILE A 103 -3.62 17.08 -13.68
N LEU A 104 -4.89 16.80 -13.35
CA LEU A 104 -5.91 16.42 -14.32
C LEU A 104 -6.08 17.47 -15.43
N ALA A 105 -6.09 18.75 -15.06
CA ALA A 105 -6.12 19.89 -15.99
C ALA A 105 -5.01 19.83 -17.05
N ASP A 106 -3.78 19.54 -16.63
CA ASP A 106 -2.62 19.48 -17.51
C ASP A 106 -2.70 18.30 -18.48
N PHE A 107 -3.19 17.15 -18.01
CA PHE A 107 -3.40 15.98 -18.86
C PHE A 107 -4.49 16.24 -19.91
N GLY A 108 -5.65 16.75 -19.50
CA GLY A 108 -6.76 17.05 -20.39
C GLY A 108 -6.47 18.13 -21.42
N HIS A 109 -5.63 19.12 -21.09
CA HIS A 109 -5.23 20.19 -22.01
C HIS A 109 -4.00 19.87 -22.86
N SER A 110 -3.36 18.72 -22.63
CA SER A 110 -2.18 18.32 -23.39
C SER A 110 -2.47 18.20 -24.90
N LYS A 111 -1.43 18.39 -25.71
CA LYS A 111 -1.52 18.18 -27.16
C LYS A 111 -1.92 16.74 -27.52
N GLU A 112 -1.57 15.78 -26.66
CA GLU A 112 -1.87 14.36 -26.85
C GLU A 112 -3.36 14.08 -26.62
N ALA A 113 -3.93 14.54 -25.50
CA ALA A 113 -5.37 14.39 -25.22
C ALA A 113 -6.22 15.08 -26.29
N LYS A 114 -5.83 16.29 -26.73
CA LYS A 114 -6.52 16.99 -27.83
C LYS A 114 -6.48 16.23 -29.15
N ARG A 115 -5.38 15.51 -29.45
CA ARG A 115 -5.27 14.69 -30.66
C ARG A 115 -6.21 13.48 -30.60
N LEU A 116 -6.38 12.89 -29.41
CA LEU A 116 -7.23 11.71 -29.21
C LEU A 116 -8.72 12.06 -29.22
N TYR A 117 -9.10 13.08 -28.45
CA TYR A 117 -10.51 13.36 -28.18
C TYR A 117 -11.05 14.57 -28.94
N GLY A 118 -10.18 15.47 -29.40
CA GLY A 118 -10.56 16.79 -29.91
C GLY A 118 -10.73 17.80 -28.77
N ASP A 119 -11.17 19.01 -29.10
CA ASP A 119 -11.61 19.97 -28.09
C ASP A 119 -12.95 19.50 -27.51
N ILE A 120 -13.00 19.32 -26.20
CA ILE A 120 -14.20 18.88 -25.47
C ILE A 120 -15.01 20.13 -25.10
N THR A 121 -16.11 20.33 -25.82
CA THR A 121 -17.07 21.43 -25.66
C THR A 121 -18.46 20.86 -25.34
N PRO A 122 -19.45 21.69 -24.94
CA PRO A 122 -20.83 21.22 -24.71
C PRO A 122 -21.48 20.49 -25.91
N GLU A 123 -20.96 20.72 -27.12
CA GLU A 123 -21.41 20.11 -28.38
C GLU A 123 -20.66 18.81 -28.69
N THR A 124 -19.36 18.73 -28.39
CA THR A 124 -18.50 17.59 -28.76
C THR A 124 -18.29 16.59 -27.62
N ILE A 125 -18.72 16.92 -26.39
CA ILE A 125 -18.59 16.07 -25.19
C ILE A 125 -19.14 14.65 -25.40
N GLY A 126 -20.24 14.50 -26.13
CA GLY A 126 -20.84 13.19 -26.42
C GLY A 126 -19.90 12.28 -27.23
N ASP A 127 -19.23 12.83 -28.24
CA ASP A 127 -18.29 12.08 -29.08
C ASP A 127 -17.00 11.74 -28.31
N ALA A 128 -16.56 12.65 -27.43
CA ALA A 128 -15.43 12.40 -26.55
C ALA A 128 -15.71 11.22 -25.60
N ILE A 129 -16.92 11.17 -25.00
CA ILE A 129 -17.33 10.05 -24.13
C ILE A 129 -17.33 8.73 -24.90
N ASP A 130 -17.86 8.70 -26.13
CA ASP A 130 -17.87 7.47 -26.95
C ASP A 130 -16.45 6.96 -27.22
N LYS A 131 -15.52 7.87 -27.56
CA LYS A 131 -14.11 7.52 -27.78
C LYS A 131 -13.44 6.98 -26.51
N ILE A 132 -13.69 7.61 -25.37
CA ILE A 132 -13.15 7.17 -24.07
C ILE A 132 -13.67 5.78 -23.74
N TYR A 133 -14.97 5.54 -23.88
CA TYR A 133 -15.59 4.23 -23.62
C TYR A 133 -15.07 3.15 -24.56
N GLN A 134 -14.98 3.44 -25.85
CA GLN A 134 -14.44 2.50 -26.83
C GLN A 134 -12.99 2.12 -26.50
N ALA A 135 -12.18 3.08 -26.06
CA ALA A 135 -10.77 2.81 -25.75
C ALA A 135 -10.55 2.10 -24.40
N LEU A 136 -11.29 2.51 -23.35
CA LEU A 136 -11.17 1.92 -22.01
C LEU A 136 -11.86 0.57 -21.89
N PHE A 137 -12.98 0.37 -22.59
CA PHE A 137 -13.85 -0.80 -22.39
C PHE A 137 -14.11 -1.62 -23.65
N GLY A 138 -13.71 -1.13 -24.83
CA GLY A 138 -13.96 -1.84 -26.09
C GLY A 138 -15.43 -1.83 -26.52
N LYS A 139 -16.26 -0.96 -25.92
CA LYS A 139 -17.70 -0.89 -26.17
C LYS A 139 -18.21 0.55 -26.08
N ALA A 140 -19.37 0.81 -26.67
CA ALA A 140 -20.08 2.09 -26.51
C ALA A 140 -20.70 2.22 -25.09
N PRO A 141 -20.84 3.45 -24.56
CA PRO A 141 -21.60 3.68 -23.33
C PRO A 141 -23.09 3.38 -23.53
N ASP A 142 -23.78 3.00 -22.48
CA ASP A 142 -25.24 3.01 -22.50
C ASP A 142 -25.76 4.46 -22.53
N ALA A 143 -26.99 4.65 -23.02
CA ALA A 143 -27.55 5.98 -23.22
C ALA A 143 -27.68 6.78 -21.90
N ALA A 144 -28.02 6.13 -20.79
CA ALA A 144 -28.20 6.79 -19.50
C ALA A 144 -26.86 7.18 -18.87
N GLY A 145 -25.87 6.29 -18.93
CA GLY A 145 -24.50 6.55 -18.51
C GLY A 145 -23.87 7.68 -19.30
N LYS A 146 -24.00 7.67 -20.64
CA LYS A 146 -23.54 8.77 -21.50
C LYS A 146 -24.17 10.10 -21.10
N GLN A 147 -25.50 10.13 -20.92
CA GLN A 147 -26.21 11.36 -20.54
C GLN A 147 -25.77 11.88 -19.17
N HIS A 148 -25.53 11.00 -18.19
CA HIS A 148 -25.04 11.38 -16.87
C HIS A 148 -23.75 12.21 -16.91
N TYR A 149 -22.78 11.82 -17.75
CA TYR A 149 -21.52 12.54 -17.90
C TYR A 149 -21.69 13.86 -18.68
N ILE A 150 -22.54 13.88 -19.71
CA ILE A 150 -22.87 15.10 -20.46
C ILE A 150 -23.49 16.15 -19.53
N ASP A 151 -24.48 15.77 -18.74
CA ASP A 151 -25.15 16.67 -17.80
C ASP A 151 -24.16 17.16 -16.73
N GLY A 152 -23.30 16.27 -16.22
CA GLY A 152 -22.27 16.65 -15.26
C GLY A 152 -21.27 17.66 -15.80
N TYR A 153 -20.89 17.56 -17.07
CA TYR A 153 -20.06 18.56 -17.73
C TYR A 153 -20.81 19.90 -17.91
N ARG A 154 -22.07 19.86 -18.39
CA ARG A 154 -22.88 21.07 -18.64
C ARG A 154 -23.22 21.85 -17.39
N ASP A 155 -23.49 21.15 -16.29
CA ASP A 155 -23.82 21.75 -15.00
C ASP A 155 -22.58 22.22 -14.22
N GLY A 156 -21.37 22.07 -14.80
CA GLY A 156 -20.11 22.46 -14.18
C GLY A 156 -19.64 21.55 -13.03
N ARG A 157 -20.23 20.35 -12.88
CA ARG A 157 -19.79 19.36 -11.89
C ARG A 157 -18.45 18.75 -12.27
N TYR A 158 -18.17 18.65 -13.58
CA TYR A 158 -16.97 18.05 -14.17
C TYR A 158 -16.38 19.00 -15.21
N SER A 159 -15.06 18.96 -15.39
CA SER A 159 -14.37 19.68 -16.45
C SER A 159 -14.06 18.75 -17.62
N ALA A 160 -13.65 19.31 -18.76
CA ALA A 160 -13.11 18.50 -19.87
C ALA A 160 -11.92 17.65 -19.39
N ALA A 161 -11.16 18.18 -18.45
CA ALA A 161 -9.92 17.62 -17.99
C ALA A 161 -10.05 16.62 -16.84
N ASP A 162 -11.25 16.37 -16.30
CA ASP A 162 -11.48 15.29 -15.32
C ASP A 162 -12.41 14.18 -15.85
N LEU A 163 -13.05 14.40 -16.99
CA LEU A 163 -14.02 13.47 -17.61
C LEU A 163 -13.48 12.05 -17.78
N ALA A 164 -12.32 11.89 -18.43
CA ALA A 164 -11.78 10.58 -18.74
C ALA A 164 -11.42 9.79 -17.47
N TYR A 165 -10.85 10.47 -16.47
CA TYR A 165 -10.54 9.87 -15.18
C TYR A 165 -11.82 9.46 -14.42
N ARG A 166 -12.88 10.28 -14.48
CA ARG A 166 -14.17 9.93 -13.85
C ARG A 166 -14.86 8.74 -14.51
N ILE A 167 -14.76 8.61 -15.83
CA ILE A 167 -15.27 7.44 -16.55
C ILE A 167 -14.51 6.20 -16.09
N LEU A 168 -13.18 6.28 -15.98
CA LEU A 168 -12.34 5.20 -15.46
C LEU A 168 -12.76 4.81 -14.03
N GLN A 169 -12.93 5.79 -13.13
CA GLN A 169 -13.34 5.54 -11.74
C GLN A 169 -14.78 5.04 -11.59
N GLY A 170 -15.65 5.36 -12.55
CA GLY A 170 -17.04 4.90 -12.58
C GLY A 170 -17.23 3.46 -13.04
N ALA A 171 -16.17 2.79 -13.50
CA ALA A 171 -16.25 1.45 -14.06
C ALA A 171 -16.65 0.39 -13.02
N GLN A 172 -17.47 -0.56 -13.46
CA GLN A 172 -18.00 -1.65 -12.62
C GLN A 172 -17.94 -2.99 -13.37
N ASN A 173 -18.02 -4.09 -12.64
CA ASN A 173 -18.11 -5.45 -13.20
C ASN A 173 -17.00 -5.71 -14.25
N ASP A 174 -17.39 -6.09 -15.47
CA ASP A 174 -16.47 -6.37 -16.57
C ASP A 174 -15.65 -5.14 -16.99
N ASP A 175 -16.21 -3.92 -16.89
CA ASP A 175 -15.48 -2.69 -17.23
C ASP A 175 -14.36 -2.43 -16.23
N LYS A 176 -14.63 -2.67 -14.95
CA LYS A 176 -13.62 -2.62 -13.89
C LYS A 176 -12.53 -3.67 -14.13
N ARG A 177 -12.92 -4.91 -14.46
CA ARG A 177 -11.97 -5.99 -14.78
C ARG A 177 -11.09 -5.64 -15.99
N ALA A 178 -11.66 -5.02 -17.02
CA ALA A 178 -10.90 -4.55 -18.18
C ALA A 178 -9.87 -3.47 -17.82
N ILE A 179 -10.22 -2.51 -16.95
CA ILE A 179 -9.26 -1.52 -16.44
C ILE A 179 -8.16 -2.18 -15.63
N GLU A 180 -8.50 -3.11 -14.73
CA GLU A 180 -7.51 -3.83 -13.91
C GLU A 180 -6.49 -4.57 -14.78
N HIS A 181 -6.96 -5.26 -15.83
CA HIS A 181 -6.09 -5.90 -16.82
C HIS A 181 -5.20 -4.91 -17.57
N LYS A 182 -5.75 -3.76 -18.00
CA LYS A 182 -4.98 -2.70 -18.68
C LYS A 182 -3.94 -2.10 -17.74
N LEU A 183 -4.28 -1.81 -16.48
CA LEU A 183 -3.32 -1.30 -15.49
C LEU A 183 -2.19 -2.29 -15.22
N ALA A 184 -2.50 -3.59 -15.09
CA ALA A 184 -1.49 -4.63 -14.93
C ALA A 184 -0.53 -4.68 -16.13
N ALA A 185 -1.08 -4.71 -17.35
CA ALA A 185 -0.28 -4.70 -18.58
C ALA A 185 0.57 -3.43 -18.70
N ALA A 186 0.01 -2.28 -18.32
CA ALA A 186 0.72 -1.01 -18.33
C ALA A 186 1.88 -1.01 -17.31
N ASN A 187 1.69 -1.60 -16.14
CA ASN A 187 2.77 -1.75 -15.15
C ASN A 187 3.87 -2.69 -15.64
N PHE A 188 3.53 -3.79 -16.31
CA PHE A 188 4.51 -4.68 -16.95
C PHE A 188 5.29 -3.96 -18.05
N PHE A 189 4.60 -3.14 -18.85
CA PHE A 189 5.22 -2.31 -19.87
C PHE A 189 6.24 -1.35 -19.25
N THR A 190 5.82 -0.52 -18.29
CA THR A 190 6.69 0.46 -17.63
C THR A 190 7.93 -0.19 -17.03
N ARG A 191 7.76 -1.32 -16.32
CA ARG A 191 8.89 -2.08 -15.74
C ARG A 191 9.77 -2.77 -16.78
N THR A 192 9.23 -3.06 -17.96
CA THR A 192 10.05 -3.58 -19.07
C THR A 192 10.91 -2.48 -19.67
N VAL A 193 10.41 -1.24 -19.75
CA VAL A 193 11.17 -0.07 -20.20
C VAL A 193 12.30 0.25 -19.22
N ASP A 194 12.01 0.24 -17.92
CA ASP A 194 12.96 0.49 -16.84
C ASP A 194 12.61 -0.40 -15.64
N ALA A 195 13.47 -1.39 -15.35
CA ALA A 195 13.20 -2.37 -14.31
C ALA A 195 13.25 -1.75 -12.90
N ASP A 196 14.18 -0.81 -12.70
CA ASP A 196 14.47 -0.18 -11.42
C ASP A 196 13.66 1.10 -11.20
N LEU A 197 13.04 1.61 -12.28
CA LEU A 197 12.18 2.81 -12.30
C LEU A 197 12.91 4.09 -11.87
N ASP A 198 14.24 4.12 -11.96
CA ASP A 198 15.07 5.23 -11.54
C ASP A 198 15.45 6.18 -12.70
N GLY A 199 15.11 5.80 -13.94
CA GLY A 199 15.45 6.52 -15.17
C GLY A 199 16.86 6.25 -15.67
N THR A 200 17.59 5.31 -15.05
CA THR A 200 18.92 4.85 -15.46
C THR A 200 18.81 3.43 -16.02
N ASN A 201 19.80 2.99 -16.80
CA ASN A 201 19.84 1.62 -17.35
C ASN A 201 18.56 1.17 -18.09
N GLN A 202 17.88 2.11 -18.76
CA GLN A 202 16.67 1.82 -19.51
C GLN A 202 16.91 0.73 -20.55
N GLN A 203 16.00 -0.23 -20.58
CA GLN A 203 16.08 -1.38 -21.47
C GLN A 203 15.58 -1.06 -22.87
N VAL A 204 14.76 -0.01 -23.00
CA VAL A 204 14.04 0.36 -24.21
C VAL A 204 13.93 1.88 -24.31
N THR A 205 14.16 2.40 -25.51
CA THR A 205 13.92 3.81 -25.82
C THR A 205 12.47 3.98 -26.27
N TYR A 206 11.59 4.42 -25.37
CA TYR A 206 10.17 4.64 -25.65
C TYR A 206 9.90 6.10 -26.02
N VAL A 207 9.46 6.35 -27.26
CA VAL A 207 9.29 7.69 -27.82
C VAL A 207 7.95 7.86 -28.54
N GLN A 208 7.65 9.09 -28.97
CA GLN A 208 6.35 9.46 -29.54
C GLN A 208 5.91 8.58 -30.73
N LYS A 209 6.84 8.09 -31.56
CA LYS A 209 6.50 7.24 -32.71
C LYS A 209 5.88 5.89 -32.30
N ASP A 210 6.15 5.44 -31.06
CA ASP A 210 5.74 4.14 -30.55
C ASP A 210 4.34 4.21 -29.90
N GLU A 211 3.90 5.41 -29.51
CA GLU A 211 2.66 5.64 -28.75
C GLU A 211 1.44 4.99 -29.41
N GLU A 212 1.31 5.11 -30.74
CA GLU A 212 0.14 4.59 -31.46
C GLU A 212 0.10 3.05 -31.45
N THR A 213 1.25 2.41 -31.69
CA THR A 213 1.40 0.95 -31.62
C THR A 213 1.06 0.45 -30.22
N VAL A 214 1.52 1.15 -29.18
CA VAL A 214 1.25 0.78 -27.78
C VAL A 214 -0.22 0.99 -27.43
N ARG A 215 -0.88 2.05 -27.91
CA ARG A 215 -2.34 2.23 -27.73
C ARG A 215 -3.14 1.11 -28.37
N GLN A 216 -2.79 0.69 -29.58
CA GLN A 216 -3.47 -0.41 -30.27
C GLN A 216 -3.34 -1.72 -29.49
N TRP A 217 -2.15 -2.00 -28.94
CA TRP A 217 -1.95 -3.14 -28.05
C TRP A 217 -2.81 -3.03 -26.78
N MET A 218 -2.87 -1.86 -26.16
CA MET A 218 -3.70 -1.62 -24.97
C MET A 218 -5.19 -1.78 -25.26
N GLN A 219 -5.67 -1.44 -26.46
CA GLN A 219 -7.07 -1.61 -26.88
C GLN A 219 -7.48 -3.08 -26.99
N ALA A 220 -6.56 -3.98 -27.36
CA ALA A 220 -6.83 -5.42 -27.45
C ALA A 220 -7.05 -6.10 -26.08
N ILE A 221 -6.67 -5.41 -24.98
CA ILE A 221 -6.84 -5.89 -23.61
C ILE A 221 -8.29 -5.63 -23.17
N THR A 222 -8.96 -6.66 -22.67
CA THR A 222 -10.38 -6.63 -22.32
C THR A 222 -10.65 -7.33 -20.98
N ALA A 223 -11.91 -7.34 -20.52
CA ALA A 223 -12.31 -8.08 -19.33
C ALA A 223 -12.06 -9.60 -19.45
N ALA A 224 -12.02 -10.14 -20.67
CA ALA A 224 -11.83 -11.57 -20.93
C ALA A 224 -10.38 -11.94 -21.27
N SER A 225 -9.54 -10.97 -21.61
CA SER A 225 -8.19 -11.21 -22.11
C SER A 225 -7.20 -10.19 -21.56
N ALA A 226 -6.13 -10.69 -20.93
CA ALA A 226 -5.02 -9.91 -20.41
C ALA A 226 -3.69 -10.55 -20.81
N PRO A 227 -2.68 -9.75 -21.17
CA PRO A 227 -1.35 -10.28 -21.49
C PRO A 227 -0.61 -10.69 -20.21
N THR A 228 0.20 -11.73 -20.31
CA THR A 228 1.15 -12.09 -19.24
C THR A 228 2.30 -11.09 -19.17
N PRO A 229 3.06 -11.02 -18.06
CA PRO A 229 4.30 -10.24 -18.02
C PRO A 229 5.28 -10.61 -19.15
N GLU A 230 5.34 -11.89 -19.51
CA GLU A 230 6.21 -12.38 -20.58
C GLU A 230 5.71 -11.93 -21.95
N GLN A 231 4.39 -11.99 -22.19
CA GLN A 231 3.78 -11.49 -23.42
C GLN A 231 3.93 -9.97 -23.56
N ALA A 232 3.78 -9.22 -22.46
CA ALA A 232 4.02 -7.78 -22.44
C ALA A 232 5.50 -7.47 -22.74
N ARG A 233 6.44 -8.17 -22.13
CA ARG A 233 7.88 -8.01 -22.41
C ARG A 233 8.22 -8.34 -23.86
N GLN A 234 7.61 -9.38 -24.42
CA GLN A 234 7.79 -9.77 -25.82
C GLN A 234 7.22 -8.71 -26.78
N PHE A 235 6.02 -8.20 -26.50
CA PHE A 235 5.43 -7.09 -27.26
C PHE A 235 6.37 -5.87 -27.27
N VAL A 236 6.86 -5.45 -26.10
CA VAL A 236 7.80 -4.33 -25.99
C VAL A 236 9.08 -4.60 -26.79
N ARG A 237 9.66 -5.80 -26.69
CA ARG A 237 10.83 -6.19 -27.46
C ARG A 237 10.60 -6.10 -28.97
N ASP A 238 9.48 -6.61 -29.45
CA ASP A 238 9.26 -6.81 -30.88
C ASP A 238 8.77 -5.53 -31.58
N HIS A 239 7.97 -4.73 -30.88
CA HIS A 239 7.24 -3.60 -31.48
C HIS A 239 7.65 -2.22 -30.97
N VAL A 240 8.34 -2.12 -29.83
CA VAL A 240 8.78 -0.84 -29.25
C VAL A 240 10.29 -0.70 -29.28
N ALA A 241 11.02 -1.74 -28.87
CA ALA A 241 12.47 -1.69 -28.76
C ALA A 241 13.15 -1.48 -30.11
N ALA A 242 13.93 -0.40 -30.20
CA ALA A 242 14.81 -0.11 -31.32
C ALA A 242 15.92 -1.16 -31.41
N ALA A 243 16.51 -1.33 -32.60
CA ALA A 243 17.58 -2.32 -32.80
C ALA A 243 18.79 -2.11 -31.85
N SER A 244 19.03 -0.87 -31.42
CA SER A 244 20.08 -0.48 -30.47
C SER A 244 19.73 -0.71 -29.00
N ASP A 245 18.47 -0.98 -28.66
CA ASP A 245 18.03 -1.05 -27.27
C ASP A 245 18.52 -2.35 -26.60
N PRO A 246 18.94 -2.31 -25.31
CA PRO A 246 19.42 -3.48 -24.58
C PRO A 246 18.45 -4.67 -24.60
N LEU A 247 17.13 -4.40 -24.59
CA LEU A 247 16.13 -5.47 -24.63
C LEU A 247 16.21 -6.33 -25.89
N ARG A 248 16.66 -5.79 -27.03
CA ARG A 248 16.78 -6.56 -28.30
C ARG A 248 17.88 -7.61 -28.24
N SER A 249 19.01 -7.30 -27.59
CA SER A 249 20.18 -8.17 -27.53
C SER A 249 20.15 -9.14 -26.35
N GLN A 250 19.35 -8.86 -25.32
CA GLN A 250 19.22 -9.75 -24.17
C GLN A 250 18.49 -11.05 -24.54
N PRO A 251 19.05 -12.24 -24.26
CA PRO A 251 18.28 -13.48 -24.35
C PRO A 251 17.16 -13.46 -23.30
N GLN A 252 16.05 -14.17 -23.58
CA GLN A 252 15.00 -14.35 -22.59
C GLN A 252 15.59 -15.06 -21.36
N PRO A 253 15.45 -14.50 -20.14
CA PRO A 253 16.04 -15.09 -18.95
C PRO A 253 15.43 -16.48 -18.70
N LYS A 254 16.28 -17.48 -18.46
CA LYS A 254 15.84 -18.84 -18.22
C LYS A 254 15.19 -18.94 -16.82
N PRO A 255 13.99 -19.52 -16.69
CA PRO A 255 13.36 -19.73 -15.40
C PRO A 255 14.22 -20.61 -14.48
N ARG A 256 14.32 -20.25 -13.20
CA ARG A 256 15.04 -21.04 -12.19
C ARG A 256 14.21 -21.20 -10.93
N TRP A 257 14.14 -22.42 -10.42
CA TRP A 257 13.49 -22.71 -9.16
C TRP A 257 14.50 -22.77 -8.01
N LEU A 258 14.38 -21.84 -7.05
CA LEU A 258 15.31 -21.69 -5.94
C LEU A 258 14.95 -22.59 -4.75
N SER A 259 13.74 -22.49 -4.22
CA SER A 259 13.33 -23.25 -3.03
C SER A 259 11.84 -23.56 -2.97
N LEU A 260 11.49 -24.51 -2.11
CA LEU A 260 10.12 -24.85 -1.75
C LEU A 260 10.02 -25.08 -0.25
N THR A 261 8.94 -24.57 0.35
CA THR A 261 8.61 -24.73 1.78
C THR A 261 7.13 -25.06 1.91
N PRO A 262 6.72 -26.07 2.70
CA PRO A 262 7.56 -26.99 3.47
C PRO A 262 8.22 -28.06 2.58
N GLY A 263 9.40 -28.55 2.96
CA GLY A 263 10.11 -29.64 2.27
C GLY A 263 9.53 -31.05 2.52
N GLN A 264 8.43 -31.12 3.27
CA GLN A 264 7.74 -32.36 3.65
C GLN A 264 6.23 -32.13 3.70
N ALA A 265 5.46 -33.19 3.46
CA ALA A 265 4.00 -33.13 3.49
C ALA A 265 3.40 -34.48 3.90
N PRO A 266 2.39 -34.51 4.78
CA PRO A 266 1.68 -35.73 5.13
C PRO A 266 0.80 -36.24 3.97
N ILE A 267 0.77 -37.56 3.79
CA ILE A 267 -0.19 -38.22 2.89
C ILE A 267 -1.62 -37.95 3.36
N GLY A 268 -2.52 -37.64 2.42
CA GLY A 268 -3.96 -37.51 2.67
C GLY A 268 -4.42 -36.18 3.25
N GLN A 269 -3.52 -35.22 3.50
CA GLN A 269 -3.87 -33.88 3.98
C GLN A 269 -3.42 -32.81 2.99
N ALA A 270 -4.22 -31.75 2.86
CA ALA A 270 -3.88 -30.59 2.03
C ALA A 270 -2.69 -29.85 2.65
N THR A 271 -1.62 -29.67 1.87
CA THR A 271 -0.42 -28.93 2.28
C THR A 271 -0.23 -27.72 1.37
N SER A 272 -0.02 -26.55 1.98
CA SER A 272 0.30 -25.31 1.23
C SER A 272 1.80 -25.21 0.97
N PHE A 273 2.19 -25.27 -0.30
CA PHE A 273 3.58 -25.12 -0.72
C PHE A 273 3.85 -23.70 -1.21
N THR A 274 4.90 -23.10 -0.67
CA THR A 274 5.48 -21.83 -1.15
C THR A 274 6.67 -22.11 -2.04
N ILE A 275 6.59 -21.69 -3.29
CA ILE A 275 7.65 -21.83 -4.30
C ILE A 275 8.38 -20.50 -4.43
N ARG A 276 9.71 -20.50 -4.32
CA ARG A 276 10.55 -19.34 -4.64
C ARG A 276 11.41 -19.62 -5.85
N GLY A 277 11.49 -18.67 -6.77
CA GLY A 277 12.27 -18.79 -7.98
C GLY A 277 12.83 -17.47 -8.48
N GLN A 278 13.38 -17.52 -9.68
CA GLN A 278 13.81 -16.38 -10.47
C GLN A 278 13.27 -16.57 -11.88
N HIS A 279 12.62 -15.54 -12.43
CA HIS A 279 12.03 -15.57 -13.77
C HIS A 279 11.10 -16.77 -14.00
N LEU A 280 10.42 -17.23 -12.95
CA LEU A 280 9.36 -18.22 -13.12
C LEU A 280 8.24 -17.60 -13.97
N PRO A 281 7.75 -18.30 -15.00
CA PRO A 281 6.64 -17.79 -15.79
C PRO A 281 5.41 -17.63 -14.91
N SER A 282 4.58 -16.62 -15.20
CA SER A 282 3.30 -16.39 -14.52
C SER A 282 2.35 -17.61 -14.56
N THR A 283 2.54 -18.52 -15.52
CA THR A 283 1.81 -19.78 -15.66
C THR A 283 2.48 -20.96 -14.95
N ALA A 284 3.51 -20.75 -14.14
CA ALA A 284 4.20 -21.85 -13.45
C ALA A 284 3.27 -22.52 -12.44
N ARG A 285 3.30 -23.85 -12.41
CA ARG A 285 2.57 -24.68 -11.44
C ARG A 285 3.43 -25.82 -10.92
N LEU A 286 3.11 -26.26 -9.72
CA LEU A 286 3.62 -27.49 -9.12
C LEU A 286 2.91 -28.70 -9.75
N SER A 287 3.67 -29.76 -9.96
CA SER A 287 3.20 -31.06 -10.38
C SER A 287 3.86 -32.12 -9.51
N ILE A 288 3.05 -32.89 -8.79
CA ILE A 288 3.54 -33.96 -7.91
C ILE A 288 2.79 -35.23 -8.27
N GLY A 289 3.39 -36.13 -9.04
CA GLY A 289 2.87 -37.47 -9.36
C GLY A 289 1.34 -37.59 -9.37
N ASP A 290 0.83 -38.30 -8.38
CA ASP A 290 -0.58 -38.62 -8.11
C ASP A 290 -1.31 -37.62 -7.19
N ALA A 291 -0.65 -36.55 -6.75
CA ALA A 291 -1.24 -35.54 -5.90
C ALA A 291 -2.27 -34.67 -6.63
N GLN A 292 -3.33 -34.29 -5.91
CA GLN A 292 -4.28 -33.28 -6.37
C GLN A 292 -3.82 -31.90 -5.93
N CYS A 293 -3.61 -30.98 -6.86
CA CYS A 293 -3.20 -29.61 -6.60
C CYS A 293 -4.26 -28.62 -7.10
N ASP A 294 -4.53 -27.60 -6.29
CA ASP A 294 -5.37 -26.47 -6.69
C ASP A 294 -4.66 -25.56 -7.68
N ALA A 295 -5.34 -24.54 -8.22
CA ALA A 295 -4.68 -23.51 -9.02
C ALA A 295 -3.62 -22.76 -8.18
N PRO A 296 -2.47 -22.34 -8.78
CA PRO A 296 -1.51 -21.48 -8.11
C PRO A 296 -2.16 -20.19 -7.59
N ALA A 297 -1.82 -19.81 -6.37
CA ALA A 297 -2.22 -18.58 -5.70
C ALA A 297 -0.99 -17.68 -5.45
N GLN A 298 -1.22 -16.39 -5.19
CA GLN A 298 -0.15 -15.42 -4.83
C GLN A 298 1.03 -15.40 -5.83
N VAL A 299 0.74 -15.62 -7.12
CA VAL A 299 1.76 -15.67 -8.18
C VAL A 299 2.44 -14.31 -8.28
N GLN A 300 3.76 -14.25 -8.25
CA GLN A 300 4.49 -13.00 -8.35
C GLN A 300 4.88 -12.72 -9.80
N CYS A 301 4.41 -11.60 -10.38
CA CYS A 301 4.63 -11.31 -11.80
C CYS A 301 6.10 -11.08 -12.18
N ASN A 302 6.98 -10.79 -11.20
CA ASN A 302 8.42 -10.71 -11.41
C ASN A 302 9.10 -12.09 -11.49
N GLY A 303 8.32 -13.18 -11.42
CA GLY A 303 8.78 -14.56 -11.44
C GLY A 303 9.47 -15.01 -10.16
N SER A 304 9.26 -14.33 -9.04
CA SER A 304 9.88 -14.67 -7.74
C SER A 304 9.22 -15.84 -7.02
N GLY A 305 7.99 -16.22 -7.37
CA GLY A 305 7.32 -17.35 -6.72
C GLY A 305 5.81 -17.39 -6.84
N PHE A 306 5.22 -18.40 -6.21
CA PHE A 306 3.78 -18.59 -6.03
C PHE A 306 3.53 -19.54 -4.84
N THR A 307 2.29 -19.60 -4.36
CA THR A 307 1.83 -20.63 -3.42
C THR A 307 0.88 -21.60 -4.12
N GLN A 308 0.86 -22.86 -3.71
CA GLN A 308 -0.09 -23.84 -4.26
C GLN A 308 -0.40 -24.91 -3.22
N ASN A 309 -1.68 -25.18 -3.02
CA ASN A 309 -2.14 -26.23 -2.14
C ASN A 309 -2.15 -27.55 -2.91
N CYS A 310 -1.57 -28.60 -2.32
CA CYS A 310 -1.60 -29.94 -2.88
C CYS A 310 -1.86 -30.98 -1.79
N THR A 311 -2.66 -31.98 -2.12
CA THR A 311 -2.94 -33.16 -1.29
C THR A 311 -2.24 -34.36 -1.88
N LEU A 312 -1.26 -34.91 -1.15
CA LEU A 312 -0.50 -36.09 -1.58
C LEU A 312 -1.32 -37.38 -1.35
N SER A 313 -1.14 -38.36 -2.24
CA SER A 313 -1.71 -39.71 -2.12
C SER A 313 -0.64 -40.80 -2.13
N GLY A 314 -1.05 -42.04 -1.82
CA GLY A 314 -0.17 -43.22 -1.82
C GLY A 314 0.72 -43.34 -0.58
N ASP A 315 1.86 -44.01 -0.72
CA ASP A 315 2.73 -44.32 0.42
C ASP A 315 3.67 -43.18 0.84
N ALA A 316 4.12 -43.23 2.09
CA ALA A 316 5.18 -42.36 2.60
C ALA A 316 6.51 -42.65 1.89
N GLY A 317 7.34 -41.62 1.68
CA GLY A 317 8.61 -41.75 0.96
C GLY A 317 9.04 -40.48 0.26
N LYS A 318 10.20 -40.51 -0.40
CA LYS A 318 10.67 -39.38 -1.20
C LYS A 318 9.78 -39.24 -2.44
N ARG A 319 9.27 -38.03 -2.67
CA ARG A 319 8.45 -37.69 -3.85
C ARG A 319 9.18 -36.69 -4.71
N THR A 320 9.29 -36.97 -6.01
CA THR A 320 9.76 -35.99 -6.98
C THR A 320 8.65 -35.00 -7.27
N ILE A 321 8.98 -33.73 -7.16
CA ILE A 321 8.09 -32.63 -7.45
C ILE A 321 8.70 -31.82 -8.60
N THR A 322 7.84 -31.40 -9.52
CA THR A 322 8.25 -30.66 -10.71
C THR A 322 7.56 -29.31 -10.71
N VAL A 323 8.33 -28.25 -10.90
CA VAL A 323 7.74 -26.95 -11.31
C VAL A 323 7.72 -26.96 -12.83
N GLN A 324 6.56 -26.70 -13.42
CA GLN A 324 6.34 -26.77 -14.87
C GLN A 324 5.47 -25.62 -15.37
N THR A 325 5.52 -25.35 -16.67
CA THR A 325 4.61 -24.41 -17.34
C THR A 325 3.20 -25.01 -17.44
N ALA A 326 2.15 -24.22 -17.20
CA ALA A 326 0.78 -24.72 -17.26
C ALA A 326 0.35 -25.14 -18.68
N GLU A 327 0.81 -24.41 -19.69
CA GLU A 327 0.40 -24.56 -21.09
C GLU A 327 1.08 -25.75 -21.78
N SER A 328 2.41 -25.85 -21.68
CA SER A 328 3.18 -26.90 -22.35
C SER A 328 3.53 -28.11 -21.47
N GLY A 329 3.34 -28.02 -20.15
CA GLY A 329 3.79 -29.05 -19.21
C GLY A 329 5.32 -29.20 -19.17
N GLN A 330 6.05 -28.21 -19.70
CA GLN A 330 7.50 -28.26 -19.78
C GLN A 330 8.08 -28.09 -18.37
N ALA A 331 8.88 -29.07 -17.95
CA ALA A 331 9.56 -29.01 -16.67
C ALA A 331 10.60 -27.89 -16.65
N ILE A 332 10.48 -27.00 -15.67
CA ILE A 332 11.47 -25.95 -15.38
C ILE A 332 12.62 -26.56 -14.57
N ASP A 333 12.28 -27.26 -13.48
CA ASP A 333 13.24 -27.96 -12.63
C ASP A 333 12.50 -29.01 -11.76
N ARG A 334 13.25 -29.94 -11.17
CA ARG A 334 12.73 -31.03 -10.32
C ARG A 334 13.48 -31.06 -8.99
N LYS A 335 12.75 -31.17 -7.88
CA LYS A 335 13.32 -31.42 -6.55
C LYS A 335 12.56 -32.54 -5.86
N THR A 336 12.98 -32.89 -4.66
CA THR A 336 12.33 -33.93 -3.85
C THR A 336 11.78 -33.35 -2.56
N ILE A 337 10.58 -33.77 -2.19
CA ILE A 337 10.02 -33.57 -0.85
C ILE A 337 9.92 -34.93 -0.13
N GLN A 338 9.80 -34.88 1.19
CA GLN A 338 9.49 -36.06 1.97
C GLN A 338 7.98 -36.17 2.18
N ALA A 339 7.34 -37.18 1.58
CA ALA A 339 5.99 -37.57 2.00
C ALA A 339 6.10 -38.35 3.31
N THR A 340 5.42 -37.86 4.34
CA THR A 340 5.38 -38.51 5.65
C THR A 340 4.08 -39.30 5.78
N SER A 341 4.12 -40.38 6.57
CA SER A 341 2.90 -41.08 6.96
C SER A 341 1.89 -40.07 7.53
N PRO A 342 0.57 -40.28 7.31
CA PRO A 342 -0.44 -39.49 7.99
C PRO A 342 -0.12 -39.54 9.49
N ALA A 343 -0.05 -38.38 10.15
CA ALA A 343 0.07 -38.37 11.60
C ALA A 343 -1.04 -39.26 12.19
N PRO A 344 -0.77 -40.07 13.23
CA PRO A 344 -1.85 -40.78 13.92
C PRO A 344 -2.90 -39.72 14.27
N ASN A 345 -4.14 -39.97 13.86
CA ASN A 345 -5.25 -39.04 14.04
C ASN A 345 -5.14 -38.41 15.43
N PRO A 346 -5.12 -37.06 15.56
CA PRO A 346 -5.53 -36.47 16.81
C PRO A 346 -6.90 -37.07 17.12
N GLU A 347 -7.04 -37.61 18.32
CA GLU A 347 -8.32 -38.04 18.88
C GLU A 347 -9.43 -37.07 18.45
N PRO A 348 -10.65 -37.54 18.09
CA PRO A 348 -11.71 -36.65 17.65
C PRO A 348 -11.93 -35.62 18.75
N GLN A 349 -11.42 -34.40 18.53
CA GLN A 349 -11.63 -33.35 19.49
C GLN A 349 -13.14 -33.12 19.55
N PRO A 350 -13.74 -33.06 20.75
CA PRO A 350 -15.12 -32.60 20.87
C PRO A 350 -15.20 -31.29 20.09
N PRO A 351 -16.31 -31.03 19.36
CA PRO A 351 -16.39 -29.91 18.43
C PRO A 351 -15.80 -28.68 19.11
N GLN A 352 -14.62 -28.26 18.62
CA GLN A 352 -13.94 -27.12 19.20
C GLN A 352 -14.94 -25.98 19.12
N PRO A 353 -15.19 -25.25 20.22
CA PRO A 353 -16.05 -24.08 20.16
C PRO A 353 -15.50 -23.22 19.03
N THR A 354 -16.32 -22.97 18.01
CA THR A 354 -15.94 -22.13 16.88
C THR A 354 -15.27 -20.88 17.43
N PRO A 355 -14.01 -20.59 17.07
CA PRO A 355 -13.32 -19.39 17.55
C PRO A 355 -14.23 -18.19 17.33
N ILE A 356 -14.56 -17.49 18.41
CA ILE A 356 -15.48 -16.35 18.33
C ILE A 356 -14.68 -15.20 17.69
N PRO A 357 -15.07 -14.73 16.49
CA PRO A 357 -14.34 -13.68 15.82
C PRO A 357 -14.30 -12.42 16.69
N LYS A 358 -13.11 -11.85 16.87
CA LYS A 358 -12.91 -10.70 17.76
C LYS A 358 -12.24 -9.55 17.02
N LEU A 359 -12.68 -8.32 17.32
CA LEU A 359 -12.15 -7.13 16.69
C LEU A 359 -11.13 -6.45 17.61
N ASP A 360 -9.97 -6.08 17.06
CA ASP A 360 -8.90 -5.41 17.81
C ASP A 360 -8.88 -3.91 17.51
N SER A 361 -8.99 -3.50 16.23
CA SER A 361 -9.05 -2.08 15.86
C SER A 361 -9.63 -1.80 14.46
N ILE A 362 -10.13 -0.57 14.27
CA ILE A 362 -10.51 0.00 12.97
C ILE A 362 -9.80 1.35 12.85
N MET A 363 -8.93 1.51 11.85
CA MET A 363 -8.13 2.72 11.63
C MET A 363 -8.21 3.18 10.17
N PRO A 364 -8.23 4.49 9.86
CA PRO A 364 -8.24 5.61 10.80
C PRO A 364 -9.63 5.78 11.45
N TRP A 365 -9.66 6.29 12.69
CA TRP A 365 -10.90 6.58 13.41
C TRP A 365 -11.45 8.00 13.16
N ARG A 366 -10.74 8.83 12.40
CA ARG A 366 -11.19 10.14 11.89
C ARG A 366 -11.03 10.21 10.38
N VAL A 367 -12.06 10.67 9.68
CA VAL A 367 -12.11 10.68 8.20
C VAL A 367 -12.86 11.89 7.66
N ALA A 368 -12.51 12.30 6.44
CA ALA A 368 -13.17 13.41 5.76
C ALA A 368 -14.45 12.97 5.02
N LEU A 369 -15.49 13.79 5.09
CA LEU A 369 -16.71 13.61 4.30
C LEU A 369 -16.43 13.78 2.80
N GLY A 370 -17.10 12.97 2.00
CA GLY A 370 -17.02 12.99 0.54
C GLY A 370 -15.75 12.35 -0.05
N HIS A 371 -14.84 11.84 0.78
CA HIS A 371 -13.55 11.29 0.34
C HIS A 371 -13.43 9.80 0.68
N ALA A 372 -12.90 9.04 -0.28
CA ALA A 372 -12.62 7.62 -0.08
C ALA A 372 -11.47 7.45 0.91
N THR A 373 -11.73 6.77 2.03
CA THR A 373 -10.72 6.47 3.05
C THR A 373 -10.55 4.97 3.18
N VAL A 374 -9.30 4.50 3.15
CA VAL A 374 -8.98 3.08 3.37
C VAL A 374 -8.93 2.80 4.87
N PHE A 375 -9.91 2.04 5.35
CA PHE A 375 -9.93 1.54 6.71
C PHE A 375 -9.15 0.24 6.80
N THR A 376 -8.22 0.13 7.74
CA THR A 376 -7.56 -1.11 8.16
C THR A 376 -8.32 -1.66 9.37
N VAL A 377 -8.87 -2.85 9.21
CA VAL A 377 -9.60 -3.60 10.23
C VAL A 377 -8.70 -4.72 10.70
N LYS A 378 -8.34 -4.74 11.99
CA LYS A 378 -7.54 -5.80 12.60
C LYS A 378 -8.35 -6.53 13.65
N GLY A 379 -8.18 -7.84 13.74
CA GLY A 379 -8.85 -8.69 14.70
C GLY A 379 -8.22 -10.07 14.76
N ARG A 380 -8.97 -11.02 15.31
CA ARG A 380 -8.60 -12.44 15.36
C ARG A 380 -9.79 -13.28 14.91
N ASP A 381 -9.49 -14.33 14.17
CA ASP A 381 -10.47 -15.27 13.64
C ASP A 381 -11.57 -14.59 12.80
N LEU A 382 -11.25 -13.45 12.16
CA LEU A 382 -12.17 -12.75 11.28
C LEU A 382 -12.43 -13.62 10.03
N PRO A 383 -13.70 -13.90 9.69
CA PRO A 383 -14.03 -14.68 8.50
C PRO A 383 -13.68 -13.88 7.24
N ALA A 384 -13.33 -14.58 6.16
CA ALA A 384 -13.02 -13.96 4.87
C ALA A 384 -14.17 -13.13 4.27
N THR A 385 -15.39 -13.33 4.76
CA THR A 385 -16.61 -12.59 4.39
C THR A 385 -16.88 -11.38 5.29
N ALA A 386 -15.98 -11.06 6.22
CA ALA A 386 -16.13 -9.91 7.10
C ALA A 386 -16.08 -8.60 6.32
N THR A 387 -17.03 -7.71 6.59
CA THR A 387 -17.13 -6.38 5.96
C THR A 387 -17.33 -5.31 7.01
N LEU A 388 -16.72 -4.14 6.79
CA LEU A 388 -16.91 -2.92 7.54
C LEU A 388 -18.17 -2.20 7.06
N GLN A 389 -19.10 -1.94 7.98
CA GLN A 389 -20.28 -1.11 7.78
C GLN A 389 -20.23 0.13 8.66
N ILE A 390 -20.40 1.28 8.01
CA ILE A 390 -20.56 2.59 8.66
C ILE A 390 -21.83 3.23 8.06
N PRO A 391 -22.72 3.85 8.87
CA PRO A 391 -23.89 4.55 8.35
C PRO A 391 -23.55 5.67 7.36
N GLU A 392 -24.39 5.82 6.34
CA GLU A 392 -24.28 6.87 5.30
C GLU A 392 -22.93 6.81 4.56
N THR A 393 -22.44 5.60 4.28
CA THR A 393 -21.18 5.36 3.57
C THR A 393 -21.35 4.50 2.34
N ARG A 394 -20.43 4.69 1.38
CA ARG A 394 -20.23 3.76 0.27
C ARG A 394 -18.87 3.10 0.44
N CYS A 395 -18.88 1.81 0.74
CA CYS A 395 -17.68 1.00 0.87
C CYS A 395 -17.46 0.14 -0.39
N THR A 396 -16.19 -0.03 -0.75
CA THR A 396 -15.71 -1.03 -1.70
C THR A 396 -15.68 -2.41 -1.05
N ALA A 397 -15.47 -3.48 -1.81
CA ALA A 397 -15.22 -4.80 -1.23
C ALA A 397 -13.92 -4.81 -0.39
N PRO A 398 -13.83 -5.63 0.67
CA PRO A 398 -12.60 -5.83 1.43
C PRO A 398 -11.42 -6.22 0.52
N THR A 399 -10.26 -5.61 0.76
CA THR A 399 -8.96 -5.90 0.14
C THR A 399 -7.98 -6.31 1.21
N ASP A 400 -6.85 -6.93 0.85
CA ASP A 400 -5.81 -7.32 1.82
C ASP A 400 -6.34 -8.20 2.98
N VAL A 401 -7.31 -9.08 2.68
CA VAL A 401 -7.94 -10.01 3.63
C VAL A 401 -6.90 -11.06 4.02
N GLN A 402 -6.53 -11.09 5.30
CA GLN A 402 -5.51 -11.99 5.81
C GLN A 402 -6.11 -13.40 6.03
N PRO A 403 -5.50 -14.46 5.46
CA PRO A 403 -6.03 -15.82 5.56
C PRO A 403 -6.05 -16.39 6.99
N ASP A 404 -5.25 -15.83 7.90
CA ASP A 404 -5.22 -16.19 9.31
C ASP A 404 -6.32 -15.50 10.15
N GLY A 405 -7.21 -14.73 9.50
CA GLY A 405 -8.28 -13.98 10.15
C GLY A 405 -7.78 -12.77 10.93
N SER A 406 -6.54 -12.32 10.72
CA SER A 406 -5.95 -11.21 11.46
C SER A 406 -6.44 -9.82 11.03
N GLY A 407 -7.10 -9.71 9.87
CA GLY A 407 -7.60 -8.42 9.39
C GLY A 407 -7.92 -8.35 7.91
N PHE A 408 -8.39 -7.18 7.50
CA PHE A 408 -8.59 -6.78 6.11
C PHE A 408 -8.53 -5.25 5.99
N LYS A 409 -8.48 -4.74 4.77
CA LYS A 409 -8.65 -3.31 4.45
C LYS A 409 -9.95 -3.11 3.69
N GLN A 410 -10.59 -1.96 3.84
CA GLN A 410 -11.78 -1.63 3.06
C GLN A 410 -11.87 -0.13 2.84
N SER A 411 -11.99 0.29 1.57
CA SER A 411 -12.11 1.70 1.23
C SER A 411 -13.57 2.14 1.34
N CYS A 412 -13.86 3.15 2.15
CA CYS A 412 -15.20 3.69 2.38
C CYS A 412 -15.22 5.21 2.21
N THR A 413 -16.26 5.72 1.54
CA THR A 413 -16.54 7.16 1.39
C THR A 413 -17.73 7.53 2.27
N LEU A 414 -17.52 8.38 3.27
CA LEU A 414 -18.58 8.85 4.18
C LEU A 414 -19.31 10.04 3.55
N SER A 415 -20.64 10.05 3.59
CA SER A 415 -21.49 11.14 3.08
C SER A 415 -22.43 11.64 4.18
N GLY A 416 -23.01 12.83 4.04
CA GLY A 416 -23.90 13.42 5.06
C GLY A 416 -23.24 14.48 5.93
N GLN A 417 -23.74 14.69 7.15
CA GLN A 417 -23.26 15.73 8.08
C GLN A 417 -22.04 15.27 8.92
N PRO A 418 -21.18 16.19 9.39
CA PRO A 418 -20.09 15.89 10.31
C PRO A 418 -20.60 15.31 11.63
N GLY A 419 -19.82 14.40 12.23
CA GLY A 419 -20.13 13.80 13.51
C GLY A 419 -19.59 12.39 13.68
N GLN A 420 -19.75 11.87 14.90
CA GLN A 420 -19.39 10.50 15.24
C GLN A 420 -20.40 9.49 14.68
N ARG A 421 -19.89 8.41 14.09
CA ARG A 421 -20.69 7.34 13.48
C ARG A 421 -20.27 5.98 14.03
N PRO A 422 -21.23 5.08 14.28
CA PRO A 422 -20.92 3.72 14.71
C PRO A 422 -20.38 2.91 13.53
N ALA A 423 -19.16 2.41 13.65
CA ALA A 423 -18.55 1.43 12.75
C ALA A 423 -18.76 0.02 13.30
N ARG A 424 -19.21 -0.90 12.42
CA ARG A 424 -19.53 -2.29 12.76
C ARG A 424 -18.87 -3.22 11.75
N VAL A 425 -18.37 -4.36 12.19
CA VAL A 425 -17.91 -5.42 11.28
C VAL A 425 -18.93 -6.56 11.29
N ARG A 426 -19.32 -7.06 10.11
CA ARG A 426 -20.37 -8.10 9.97
C ARG A 426 -19.99 -9.16 8.93
N THR A 427 -20.57 -10.35 9.03
CA THR A 427 -20.36 -11.49 8.10
C THR A 427 -21.36 -11.50 6.92
N ASP A 428 -20.91 -11.36 5.66
CA ASP A 428 -21.72 -11.45 4.42
C ASP A 428 -22.93 -10.49 4.23
N GLU A 429 -23.36 -10.34 2.96
CA GLU A 429 -24.44 -9.45 2.47
C GLU A 429 -25.76 -10.19 2.14
N GLN A 430 -26.13 -11.30 2.81
CA GLN A 430 -27.52 -11.77 2.69
C GLN A 430 -28.48 -10.81 3.43
N ALA A 431 -29.74 -10.75 2.98
CA ALA A 431 -30.75 -9.69 3.25
C ALA A 431 -31.02 -9.28 4.72
N ASN A 432 -30.37 -9.91 5.70
CA ASN A 432 -30.40 -9.54 7.12
C ASN A 432 -29.08 -8.92 7.63
N GLY A 433 -28.13 -8.60 6.73
CA GLY A 433 -26.91 -7.85 7.03
C GLY A 433 -25.86 -8.61 7.84
N GLY A 434 -25.89 -9.94 7.87
CA GLY A 434 -24.87 -10.74 8.57
C GLY A 434 -24.92 -10.68 10.10
N THR A 435 -24.07 -11.48 10.76
CA THR A 435 -23.91 -11.45 12.23
C THR A 435 -22.91 -10.36 12.62
N LEU A 436 -23.20 -9.58 13.67
CA LEU A 436 -22.26 -8.59 14.21
C LEU A 436 -21.03 -9.30 14.78
N ILE A 437 -19.87 -8.94 14.28
CA ILE A 437 -18.58 -9.37 14.79
C ILE A 437 -18.08 -8.31 15.76
N ASP A 438 -18.19 -8.62 17.04
CA ASP A 438 -17.59 -7.92 18.18
C ASP A 438 -17.73 -6.38 18.22
N GLY A 439 -18.62 -5.92 19.11
CA GLY A 439 -18.71 -4.51 19.52
C GLY A 439 -19.18 -3.50 18.46
N VAL A 440 -19.16 -2.22 18.84
CA VAL A 440 -19.42 -1.07 17.97
C VAL A 440 -18.31 -0.06 18.21
N TYR A 441 -17.60 0.30 17.16
CA TYR A 441 -16.51 1.28 17.20
C TYR A 441 -17.03 2.64 16.74
N THR A 442 -16.27 3.70 16.99
CA THR A 442 -16.65 5.06 16.59
C THR A 442 -15.70 5.61 15.55
N VAL A 443 -16.23 6.07 14.43
CA VAL A 443 -15.50 6.82 13.39
C VAL A 443 -16.06 8.23 13.34
N THR A 444 -15.20 9.24 13.42
CA THR A 444 -15.60 10.65 13.32
C THR A 444 -15.49 11.13 11.88
N ALA A 445 -16.59 11.60 11.30
CA ALA A 445 -16.65 12.20 9.98
C ALA A 445 -16.59 13.73 10.07
N GLU A 446 -15.72 14.37 9.31
CA GLU A 446 -15.49 15.83 9.38
C GLU A 446 -15.72 16.51 8.02
N SER A 447 -16.25 17.74 7.99
CA SER A 447 -16.51 18.50 6.75
C SER A 447 -15.23 19.14 6.23
N LEU A 448 -14.97 19.00 4.93
CA LEU A 448 -13.90 19.73 4.24
C LEU A 448 -14.39 21.09 3.77
N THR A 449 -14.41 22.05 4.69
CA THR A 449 -14.11 23.44 4.33
C THR A 449 -12.92 23.86 5.17
N PRO A 450 -11.68 23.68 4.69
CA PRO A 450 -10.52 24.06 5.48
C PRO A 450 -10.23 25.56 5.32
N PRO A 451 -9.91 26.29 6.41
CA PRO A 451 -9.07 27.49 6.30
C PRO A 451 -7.72 27.11 5.64
N PRO A 452 -6.96 28.08 5.08
CA PRO A 452 -5.70 27.78 4.40
C PRO A 452 -4.82 26.86 5.25
N PRO A 453 -4.21 25.80 4.66
CA PRO A 453 -3.39 24.89 5.43
C PRO A 453 -2.27 25.68 6.10
N PRO A 454 -2.00 25.45 7.40
CA PRO A 454 -0.80 25.99 7.99
C PRO A 454 0.40 25.49 7.18
N PRO A 455 1.43 26.33 6.96
CA PRO A 455 2.61 25.93 6.20
C PRO A 455 3.13 24.59 6.72
N PHE A 456 3.52 23.68 5.83
CA PHE A 456 4.13 22.41 6.23
C PHE A 456 5.41 22.74 7.02
N VAL A 457 5.34 22.51 8.33
CA VAL A 457 6.45 22.63 9.27
C VAL A 457 7.02 21.21 9.41
N PRO A 458 8.23 20.93 8.92
CA PRO A 458 8.86 19.61 9.05
C PRO A 458 8.92 19.16 10.51
N LYS A 459 9.02 17.84 10.76
CA LYS A 459 9.19 17.29 12.11
C LYS A 459 10.64 17.25 12.61
N LEU A 460 11.62 17.60 11.77
CA LEU A 460 13.05 17.51 12.11
C LEU A 460 13.58 18.89 12.49
N PRO A 461 14.04 19.13 13.74
CA PRO A 461 14.47 20.45 14.19
C PRO A 461 15.47 21.10 13.23
N HIS A 462 15.21 22.35 12.84
CA HIS A 462 16.05 23.10 11.92
C HIS A 462 16.95 24.09 12.67
N THR A 463 18.14 24.32 12.13
CA THR A 463 19.22 25.17 12.68
C THR A 463 18.91 26.67 12.65
N GLY A 464 17.69 27.05 12.24
CA GLY A 464 17.29 28.45 12.10
C GLY A 464 17.77 29.16 10.82
N ILE A 465 18.60 28.53 9.97
CA ILE A 465 19.05 29.13 8.70
C ILE A 465 17.89 29.16 7.69
N THR A 466 17.44 30.35 7.32
CA THR A 466 16.33 30.55 6.36
C THR A 466 16.82 30.69 4.93
N ASP A 467 15.91 30.62 3.96
CA ASP A 467 16.22 30.85 2.55
C ASP A 467 16.56 32.32 2.18
N GLN A 468 16.65 33.18 3.18
CA GLN A 468 17.11 34.57 3.06
C GLN A 468 18.51 34.79 3.64
N GLN A 469 19.09 33.80 4.33
CA GLN A 469 20.36 33.93 5.05
C GLN A 469 21.46 33.06 4.41
N CYS A 470 22.39 33.71 3.70
CA CYS A 470 23.52 33.08 3.01
C CYS A 470 24.85 33.40 3.70
N TYR A 471 25.85 32.54 3.59
CA TYR A 471 27.19 32.84 4.14
C TYR A 471 27.92 33.91 3.31
N GLU A 472 28.58 34.82 4.01
CA GLU A 472 29.54 35.78 3.45
C GLU A 472 30.84 35.09 2.97
N ALA A 473 31.50 35.67 1.97
CA ALA A 473 32.74 35.11 1.41
C ALA A 473 33.85 34.99 2.45
N GLY A 474 34.31 33.76 2.70
CA GLY A 474 35.41 33.49 3.63
C GLY A 474 35.05 33.75 5.10
N SER A 475 33.76 33.77 5.44
CA SER A 475 33.24 34.13 6.77
C SER A 475 32.13 33.18 7.21
N HIS A 476 31.94 33.01 8.52
CA HIS A 476 30.82 32.26 9.10
C HIS A 476 29.60 33.16 9.38
N ASN A 477 29.65 34.42 8.97
CA ASN A 477 28.55 35.36 9.14
C ASN A 477 27.46 35.11 8.09
N LEU A 478 26.19 35.23 8.52
CA LEU A 478 25.04 35.17 7.64
C LEU A 478 24.70 36.58 7.14
N VAL A 479 24.64 36.74 5.81
CA VAL A 479 24.21 37.93 5.09
C VAL A 479 22.93 37.65 4.30
N ALA A 480 22.27 38.69 3.80
CA ALA A 480 21.13 38.51 2.91
C ALA A 480 21.57 37.77 1.63
N CYS A 481 20.81 36.77 1.19
CA CYS A 481 21.12 36.02 -0.04
C CYS A 481 21.14 36.85 -1.33
N GLY A 482 20.63 38.09 -1.29
CA GLY A 482 20.78 39.07 -2.38
C GLY A 482 22.14 39.80 -2.39
N ASN A 483 23.03 39.55 -1.43
CA ASN A 483 24.35 40.18 -1.38
C ASN A 483 25.22 39.69 -2.57
N PRO A 484 25.85 40.59 -3.35
CA PRO A 484 26.65 40.22 -4.52
C PRO A 484 27.78 39.23 -4.23
N GLU A 485 28.42 39.32 -3.06
CA GLU A 485 29.50 38.40 -2.66
C GLU A 485 28.95 37.02 -2.28
N ALA A 486 27.78 36.98 -1.63
CA ALA A 486 27.10 35.72 -1.34
C ALA A 486 26.61 35.02 -2.62
N ILE A 487 26.09 35.79 -3.59
CA ILE A 487 25.69 35.29 -4.93
C ILE A 487 26.91 34.76 -5.69
N ALA A 488 28.06 35.47 -5.62
CA ALA A 488 29.29 35.03 -6.29
C ALA A 488 29.81 33.67 -5.76
N LEU A 489 29.55 33.34 -4.50
CA LEU A 489 29.91 32.04 -3.91
C LEU A 489 28.89 30.94 -4.20
N SER A 490 27.60 31.26 -4.15
CA SER A 490 26.52 30.28 -4.10
C SER A 490 25.73 30.12 -5.41
N GLY A 491 26.00 30.99 -6.41
CA GLY A 491 25.24 31.05 -7.64
C GLY A 491 23.83 31.62 -7.46
N ALA A 492 23.04 31.63 -8.55
CA ALA A 492 21.66 32.12 -8.53
C ALA A 492 20.67 31.16 -7.84
N GLU A 493 21.07 29.92 -7.56
CA GLU A 493 20.20 28.84 -7.09
C GLU A 493 20.17 28.67 -5.56
N LYS A 494 20.85 29.56 -4.80
CA LYS A 494 21.04 29.49 -3.34
C LYS A 494 21.87 28.26 -2.89
N GLN A 495 22.37 28.28 -1.66
CA GLN A 495 23.15 27.17 -1.09
C GLN A 495 22.25 25.98 -0.75
N ASP A 496 22.78 24.76 -0.85
CA ASP A 496 22.09 23.54 -0.44
C ASP A 496 21.79 23.56 1.07
N GLY A 497 20.60 23.07 1.45
CA GLY A 497 20.16 23.03 2.85
C GLY A 497 19.34 24.23 3.34
N MET A 498 19.15 25.29 2.55
CA MET A 498 18.26 26.41 2.88
C MET A 498 16.78 26.03 2.71
N ARG A 499 15.94 26.28 3.74
CA ARG A 499 14.50 25.98 3.71
C ARG A 499 13.63 27.22 3.86
N ARG A 500 12.52 27.28 3.11
CA ARG A 500 11.49 28.35 3.17
C ARG A 500 10.64 28.28 4.45
N HIS A 501 10.41 27.10 4.97
CA HIS A 501 9.65 26.87 6.21
C HIS A 501 10.50 26.04 7.15
N ILE A 502 10.87 26.66 8.27
CA ILE A 502 11.69 26.04 9.31
C ILE A 502 10.80 25.67 10.49
N ASN A 503 11.07 24.51 11.09
CA ASN A 503 10.61 24.18 12.41
C ASN A 503 11.78 24.44 13.37
N PRO A 504 11.71 25.49 14.21
CA PRO A 504 12.79 25.75 15.16
C PRO A 504 12.94 24.56 16.11
N MET A 505 14.13 24.37 16.67
CA MET A 505 14.27 23.49 17.83
C MET A 505 13.25 23.90 18.89
N SER A 506 12.41 22.94 19.31
CA SER A 506 11.26 23.20 20.18
C SER A 506 11.12 22.08 21.19
N TYR A 507 11.13 22.47 22.46
CA TYR A 507 11.16 21.56 23.58
C TYR A 507 10.16 22.01 24.64
N ALA A 508 9.65 21.06 25.40
CA ALA A 508 8.73 21.31 26.50
C ALA A 508 9.06 20.43 27.70
N HIS A 509 8.58 20.88 28.87
CA HIS A 509 8.60 20.04 30.05
C HIS A 509 7.59 18.89 29.93
N VAL A 510 7.93 17.73 30.48
CA VAL A 510 7.03 16.57 30.50
C VAL A 510 6.03 16.72 31.67
N PRO A 511 4.71 16.59 31.44
CA PRO A 511 3.71 16.72 32.50
C PRO A 511 3.72 15.52 33.46
N LYS A 512 3.47 15.77 34.75
CA LYS A 512 3.33 14.75 35.79
C LYS A 512 1.86 14.28 35.90
N PRO A 513 1.58 12.99 36.17
CA PRO A 513 0.21 12.48 36.37
C PRO A 513 -0.59 13.16 37.50
N GLY A 514 0.08 13.83 38.44
CA GLY A 514 -0.54 14.58 39.55
C GLY A 514 -0.54 16.10 39.39
N GLY A 515 -0.23 16.63 38.21
CA GLY A 515 -0.05 18.05 37.96
C GLY A 515 1.39 18.53 38.16
N GLY A 516 1.72 19.66 37.53
CA GLY A 516 3.09 20.15 37.40
C GLY A 516 3.89 19.38 36.34
N HIS A 517 5.21 19.60 36.33
CA HIS A 517 6.09 19.02 35.32
C HIS A 517 7.37 18.43 35.93
N TYR A 518 8.01 17.53 35.19
CA TYR A 518 9.36 17.07 35.47
C TYR A 518 10.39 18.17 35.17
N ASP A 519 11.49 18.17 35.91
CA ASP A 519 12.61 19.06 35.65
C ASP A 519 13.34 18.66 34.35
N LYS A 520 13.98 19.61 33.66
CA LYS A 520 14.73 19.35 32.42
C LYS A 520 15.91 18.39 32.64
N THR A 521 16.44 18.31 33.87
CA THR A 521 17.46 17.33 34.28
C THR A 521 16.89 15.92 34.54
N GLU A 522 15.57 15.77 34.57
CA GLU A 522 14.89 14.47 34.60
C GLU A 522 14.56 14.02 33.17
N CYS A 523 13.74 14.79 32.44
CA CYS A 523 13.40 14.51 31.04
C CYS A 523 12.83 15.72 30.30
N VAL A 524 12.96 15.68 28.98
CA VAL A 524 12.57 16.77 28.06
C VAL A 524 11.76 16.19 26.91
N LYS A 525 10.64 16.81 26.56
CA LYS A 525 9.87 16.45 25.36
C LYS A 525 10.36 17.30 24.19
N ASP A 526 10.68 16.65 23.07
CA ASP A 526 10.88 17.29 21.78
C ASP A 526 9.52 17.45 21.11
N GLU A 527 9.08 18.70 20.92
CA GLU A 527 7.77 19.02 20.33
C GLU A 527 7.73 18.76 18.81
N ASN A 528 8.88 18.69 18.14
CA ASN A 528 8.95 18.44 16.71
C ASN A 528 8.80 16.94 16.39
N THR A 529 9.50 16.08 17.14
CA THR A 529 9.48 14.62 16.92
C THR A 529 8.47 13.89 17.81
N GLY A 530 8.06 14.50 18.92
CA GLY A 530 7.26 13.89 19.98
C GLY A 530 8.08 13.03 20.94
N LEU A 531 9.37 12.78 20.65
CA LEU A 531 10.23 11.94 21.48
C LEU A 531 10.45 12.57 22.86
N ILE A 532 10.62 11.71 23.86
CA ILE A 532 11.00 12.15 25.21
C ILE A 532 12.43 11.70 25.46
N TRP A 533 13.25 12.64 25.88
CA TRP A 533 14.68 12.50 26.06
C TRP A 533 15.04 12.52 27.55
N GLU A 534 15.98 11.68 27.92
CA GLU A 534 16.57 11.66 29.26
C GLU A 534 17.29 12.99 29.52
N GLY A 535 17.05 13.59 30.69
CA GLY A 535 17.84 14.71 31.23
C GLY A 535 19.08 14.24 31.99
N LYS A 536 20.11 15.10 32.07
CA LYS A 536 21.37 14.82 32.80
C LYS A 536 21.55 15.74 33.98
N VAL A 537 22.24 15.25 35.00
CA VAL A 537 22.54 15.99 36.24
C VAL A 537 24.04 16.26 36.38
N ASP A 538 24.38 17.32 37.10
CA ASP A 538 25.74 17.59 37.58
C ASP A 538 25.90 17.17 39.04
N ASP A 539 25.78 15.86 39.29
CA ASP A 539 26.06 15.24 40.59
C ASP A 539 26.88 13.97 40.39
N SER A 540 28.13 13.96 40.85
CA SER A 540 29.05 12.84 40.68
C SER A 540 28.61 11.54 41.37
N ASN A 541 27.70 11.62 42.34
CA ASN A 541 27.16 10.44 43.03
C ASN A 541 25.92 9.87 42.33
N HIS A 542 25.43 10.55 41.30
CA HIS A 542 24.19 10.20 40.64
C HIS A 542 24.45 9.37 39.37
N LEU A 543 23.63 8.34 39.14
CA LEU A 543 23.75 7.45 37.97
C LEU A 543 23.78 8.23 36.63
N ARG A 544 22.92 9.24 36.50
CA ARG A 544 22.80 10.13 35.32
C ARG A 544 23.76 11.34 35.33
N HIS A 545 24.87 11.28 36.07
CA HIS A 545 25.90 12.31 36.00
C HIS A 545 26.40 12.47 34.56
N TYR A 546 26.49 13.69 34.06
CA TYR A 546 26.85 13.93 32.65
C TYR A 546 28.27 13.49 32.26
N LYS A 547 29.17 13.33 33.23
CA LYS A 547 30.54 12.80 33.01
C LYS A 547 30.65 11.29 33.23
N ASN A 548 29.53 10.58 33.41
CA ASN A 548 29.57 9.12 33.38
C ASN A 548 29.67 8.65 31.93
N PHE A 549 30.66 7.80 31.67
CA PHE A 549 30.96 7.26 30.36
C PHE A 549 30.76 5.74 30.37
N TYR A 550 30.24 5.22 29.27
CA TYR A 550 29.87 3.82 29.13
C TYR A 550 30.46 3.23 27.85
N THR A 551 30.84 1.96 27.87
CA THR A 551 31.07 1.20 26.64
C THR A 551 29.74 0.94 25.93
N ASN A 552 29.79 0.52 24.67
CA ASN A 552 28.63 0.09 23.89
C ASN A 552 28.91 -1.25 23.21
N LEU A 553 29.01 -2.29 24.04
CA LEU A 553 29.30 -3.68 23.68
C LEU A 553 28.08 -4.58 23.79
N ASP A 554 26.95 -4.07 24.31
CA ASP A 554 25.70 -4.80 24.52
C ASP A 554 25.89 -6.08 25.35
N ASN A 555 26.75 -6.01 26.37
CA ASN A 555 27.17 -7.17 27.17
C ASN A 555 26.55 -7.21 28.57
N ASN A 556 25.70 -6.24 28.90
CA ASN A 556 25.01 -6.07 30.18
C ASN A 556 25.94 -6.02 31.41
N GLN A 557 27.22 -5.64 31.22
CA GLN A 557 28.19 -5.52 32.31
C GLN A 557 28.15 -4.11 32.94
N PRO A 558 28.50 -3.96 34.23
CA PRO A 558 28.69 -2.65 34.84
C PRO A 558 29.65 -1.78 34.02
N GLY A 559 29.24 -0.56 33.69
CA GLY A 559 30.00 0.34 32.83
C GLY A 559 29.68 0.23 31.34
N ASP A 560 28.77 -0.66 30.93
CA ASP A 560 28.22 -0.70 29.57
C ASP A 560 26.87 0.02 29.46
N ALA A 561 26.58 0.56 28.27
CA ALA A 561 25.35 1.28 27.98
C ALA A 561 24.10 0.41 28.16
N SER A 562 24.19 -0.90 27.88
CA SER A 562 23.07 -1.85 28.10
C SER A 562 22.71 -1.96 29.60
N ALA A 563 23.70 -2.04 30.48
CA ALA A 563 23.48 -2.03 31.93
C ALA A 563 22.96 -0.68 32.44
N TYR A 564 23.42 0.42 31.83
CA TYR A 564 22.90 1.76 32.13
C TYR A 564 21.41 1.90 31.79
N VAL A 565 20.99 1.44 30.61
CA VAL A 565 19.58 1.43 30.19
C VAL A 565 18.74 0.65 31.19
N ALA A 566 19.18 -0.54 31.58
CA ALA A 566 18.49 -1.36 32.58
C ALA A 566 18.34 -0.63 33.92
N ALA A 567 19.38 0.05 34.39
CA ALA A 567 19.37 0.79 35.65
C ALA A 567 18.43 2.02 35.61
N VAL A 568 18.40 2.77 34.51
CA VAL A 568 17.47 3.91 34.34
C VAL A 568 16.01 3.43 34.28
N ASN A 569 15.74 2.33 33.58
CA ASN A 569 14.41 1.74 33.52
C ASN A 569 13.94 1.22 34.89
N ALA A 570 14.83 0.63 35.68
CA ALA A 570 14.52 0.22 37.05
C ALA A 570 14.20 1.40 37.98
N GLN A 571 14.76 2.59 37.73
CA GLN A 571 14.44 3.81 38.47
C GLN A 571 13.07 4.41 38.10
N GLY A 572 12.48 4.00 36.97
CA GLY A 572 11.23 4.59 36.51
C GLY A 572 11.37 6.09 36.20
N LEU A 573 12.45 6.50 35.52
CA LEU A 573 12.73 7.91 35.24
C LEU A 573 11.53 8.59 34.56
N CYS A 574 11.09 9.71 35.13
CA CYS A 574 9.88 10.43 34.74
C CYS A 574 8.59 9.58 34.72
N GLY A 575 8.54 8.53 35.55
CA GLY A 575 7.44 7.57 35.59
C GLY A 575 7.47 6.53 34.46
N PHE A 576 8.59 6.43 33.72
CA PHE A 576 8.72 5.55 32.55
C PHE A 576 9.86 4.54 32.71
N ASN A 577 9.68 3.38 32.09
CA ASN A 577 10.56 2.21 32.19
C ASN A 577 10.87 1.54 30.83
N ASP A 578 10.63 2.25 29.74
CA ASP A 578 10.85 1.85 28.34
C ASP A 578 11.91 2.73 27.65
N TRP A 579 12.84 3.29 28.42
CA TRP A 579 14.00 4.02 27.92
C TRP A 579 14.92 3.09 27.13
N ARG A 580 15.47 3.60 26.04
CA ARG A 580 16.43 2.89 25.18
C ARG A 580 17.51 3.83 24.67
N LEU A 581 18.58 3.26 24.10
CA LEU A 581 19.48 4.05 23.28
C LEU A 581 18.75 4.60 22.03
N PRO A 582 19.04 5.83 21.61
CA PRO A 582 18.48 6.40 20.39
C PRO A 582 19.10 5.75 19.16
N THR A 583 18.41 5.80 18.03
CA THR A 583 19.05 5.59 16.73
C THR A 583 19.93 6.80 16.38
N VAL A 584 20.86 6.65 15.43
CA VAL A 584 21.70 7.77 14.94
C VAL A 584 20.81 8.93 14.49
N ARG A 585 19.79 8.64 13.68
CA ARG A 585 18.88 9.66 13.14
C ARG A 585 18.08 10.35 14.23
N GLU A 586 17.67 9.62 15.27
CA GLU A 586 16.98 10.23 16.42
C GLU A 586 17.91 11.15 17.20
N LEU A 587 19.16 10.75 17.43
CA LEU A 587 20.09 11.57 18.21
C LEU A 587 20.57 12.81 17.44
N GLU A 588 20.70 12.70 16.12
CA GLU A 588 21.02 13.83 15.23
C GLU A 588 19.96 14.95 15.27
N VAL A 589 18.70 14.65 15.63
CA VAL A 589 17.65 15.69 15.71
C VAL A 589 17.92 16.72 16.81
N LEU A 590 18.71 16.37 17.82
CA LEU A 590 19.08 17.27 18.91
C LEU A 590 20.25 18.19 18.54
N VAL A 591 20.90 17.97 17.39
CA VAL A 591 22.11 18.70 17.03
C VAL A 591 21.79 20.12 16.62
N ASN A 592 22.36 21.07 17.34
CA ASN A 592 22.36 22.48 16.97
C ASN A 592 23.59 22.82 16.13
N TYR A 593 23.43 22.91 14.80
CA TYR A 593 24.52 23.26 13.88
C TYR A 593 24.85 24.75 13.82
N SER A 594 24.36 25.59 14.74
CA SER A 594 24.68 27.04 14.76
C SER A 594 26.11 27.37 15.19
N GLY A 595 27.03 26.39 15.25
CA GLY A 595 28.44 26.58 15.62
C GLY A 595 28.71 26.70 17.12
N VAL A 596 27.75 26.33 17.98
CA VAL A 596 27.94 26.27 19.44
C VAL A 596 28.46 24.90 19.87
N ALA A 597 29.32 24.86 20.89
CA ALA A 597 29.82 23.62 21.50
C ALA A 597 29.45 23.59 23.00
N PRO A 598 28.71 22.56 23.47
CA PRO A 598 28.16 21.45 22.70
C PRO A 598 27.06 21.89 21.72
N ALA A 599 27.00 21.22 20.57
CA ALA A 599 26.08 21.43 19.47
C ALA A 599 24.68 20.91 19.82
N ILE A 600 24.07 21.46 20.86
CA ILE A 600 22.72 21.15 21.36
C ILE A 600 22.14 22.41 22.03
N ASP A 601 20.83 22.48 22.19
CA ASP A 601 20.19 23.48 23.03
C ASP A 601 20.51 23.24 24.52
N MET A 602 21.46 23.99 25.06
CA MET A 602 21.92 23.84 26.46
C MET A 602 20.93 24.40 27.50
N GLU A 603 19.93 25.17 27.09
CA GLU A 603 18.86 25.61 27.99
C GLU A 603 17.88 24.47 28.27
N TRP A 604 17.63 23.63 27.27
CA TRP A 604 16.78 22.46 27.40
C TRP A 604 17.52 21.20 27.79
N PHE A 605 18.77 21.03 27.36
CA PHE A 605 19.64 19.91 27.71
C PHE A 605 20.86 20.37 28.50
N PRO A 606 20.66 20.90 29.72
CA PRO A 606 21.78 21.24 30.59
C PRO A 606 22.61 19.98 30.89
N ASN A 607 23.88 20.19 31.23
CA ASN A 607 24.82 19.10 31.53
C ASN A 607 24.98 18.14 30.34
N THR A 608 25.16 18.66 29.12
CA THR A 608 25.58 17.85 27.98
C THR A 608 27.10 17.90 27.86
N ALA A 609 27.76 16.74 27.94
CA ALA A 609 29.19 16.64 27.70
C ALA A 609 29.54 16.98 26.24
N ILE A 610 30.71 17.56 26.00
CA ILE A 610 31.27 17.67 24.65
C ILE A 610 31.92 16.31 24.34
N GLY A 611 31.33 15.53 23.43
CA GLY A 611 31.86 14.21 23.06
C GLY A 611 30.91 13.40 22.18
N LEU A 612 31.29 12.15 21.90
CA LEU A 612 30.55 11.18 21.09
C LEU A 612 29.49 10.45 21.92
N PHE A 613 28.22 10.71 21.68
CA PHE A 613 27.13 10.02 22.37
C PHE A 613 26.74 8.73 21.65
N TRP A 614 26.68 7.62 22.38
CA TRP A 614 26.35 6.32 21.79
C TRP A 614 24.91 6.21 21.34
N THR A 615 24.71 5.43 20.27
CA THR A 615 23.41 5.09 19.71
C THR A 615 23.20 3.57 19.74
N GLY A 616 21.96 3.12 19.66
CA GLY A 616 21.58 1.71 19.51
C GLY A 616 21.54 1.24 18.05
N THR A 617 22.10 2.00 17.11
CA THR A 617 22.09 1.64 15.68
C THR A 617 23.20 0.64 15.41
N THR A 618 22.83 -0.54 14.90
CA THR A 618 23.79 -1.59 14.55
C THR A 618 24.66 -1.18 13.36
N VAL A 619 25.92 -1.59 13.36
CA VAL A 619 26.85 -1.42 12.24
C VAL A 619 26.91 -2.74 11.48
N PRO A 620 26.34 -2.83 10.25
CA PRO A 620 26.56 -3.99 9.40
C PRO A 620 28.07 -4.19 9.17
N ASP A 621 28.52 -5.44 9.22
CA ASP A 621 29.89 -5.89 8.90
C ASP A 621 31.01 -5.62 9.93
N PHE A 622 30.76 -4.89 11.02
CA PHE A 622 31.76 -4.62 12.07
C PHE A 622 31.18 -4.84 13.48
N SER A 623 31.27 -6.05 14.01
CA SER A 623 30.66 -6.44 15.29
C SER A 623 31.25 -5.74 16.54
N SER A 624 32.34 -5.00 16.40
CA SER A 624 33.00 -4.27 17.51
C SER A 624 32.85 -2.75 17.42
N SER A 625 32.16 -2.23 16.41
CA SER A 625 31.97 -0.79 16.21
C SER A 625 30.52 -0.38 16.46
N SER A 626 30.35 0.79 17.04
CA SER A 626 29.05 1.38 17.33
C SER A 626 28.97 2.79 16.75
N TRP A 627 27.80 3.17 16.26
CA TRP A 627 27.57 4.55 15.83
C TRP A 627 27.36 5.47 17.04
N GLY A 628 27.88 6.69 16.93
CA GLY A 628 27.58 7.77 17.85
C GLY A 628 27.47 9.12 17.16
N VAL A 629 26.88 10.09 17.85
CA VAL A 629 26.76 11.49 17.39
C VAL A 629 27.65 12.37 18.26
N HIS A 630 28.54 13.12 17.63
CA HIS A 630 29.53 13.94 18.33
C HIS A 630 29.02 15.36 18.57
N PHE A 631 28.65 15.69 19.80
CA PHE A 631 28.13 17.03 20.14
C PHE A 631 29.19 18.13 20.17
N GLY A 632 30.47 17.86 19.86
CA GLY A 632 31.44 18.94 19.57
C GLY A 632 31.38 19.46 18.14
N SER A 633 30.88 18.64 17.20
CA SER A 633 30.91 18.91 15.75
C SER A 633 29.56 18.72 15.06
N GLY A 634 28.59 18.10 15.75
CA GLY A 634 27.29 17.73 15.19
C GLY A 634 27.31 16.53 14.23
N SER A 635 28.44 15.84 14.10
CA SER A 635 28.64 14.77 13.11
C SER A 635 28.37 13.38 13.70
N ALA A 636 27.71 12.50 12.94
CA ALA A 636 27.68 11.08 13.24
C ALA A 636 28.96 10.37 12.76
N ALA A 637 29.50 9.47 13.59
CA ALA A 637 30.71 8.72 13.29
C ALA A 637 30.68 7.32 13.94
N ARG A 638 31.53 6.42 13.45
CA ARG A 638 31.71 5.06 14.00
C ARG A 638 32.98 5.00 14.83
N TYR A 639 32.87 4.42 16.02
CA TYR A 639 34.00 4.18 16.92
C TYR A 639 33.92 2.77 17.49
N SER A 640 35.04 2.28 18.03
CA SER A 640 35.05 1.01 18.77
C SER A 640 34.09 1.11 19.96
N GLY A 641 33.16 0.16 20.09
CA GLY A 641 32.23 0.08 21.23
C GLY A 641 32.94 -0.15 22.56
N SER A 642 34.22 -0.54 22.56
CA SER A 642 35.05 -0.64 23.76
C SER A 642 35.50 0.70 24.34
N ILE A 643 35.31 1.81 23.63
CA ILE A 643 35.64 3.15 24.12
C ILE A 643 34.50 3.62 25.04
N ALA A 644 34.84 4.18 26.20
CA ALA A 644 33.84 4.74 27.08
C ALA A 644 33.39 6.11 26.53
N GLY A 645 32.08 6.27 26.33
CA GLY A 645 31.45 7.47 25.78
C GLY A 645 30.14 7.82 26.49
N PRO A 646 29.70 9.08 26.43
CA PRO A 646 28.44 9.49 27.04
C PRO A 646 27.25 8.84 26.35
N VAL A 647 26.12 8.76 27.05
CA VAL A 647 24.86 8.22 26.52
C VAL A 647 23.73 9.16 26.91
N ARG A 648 22.70 9.28 26.08
CA ARG A 648 21.44 9.94 26.42
C ARG A 648 20.30 9.08 25.92
N LEU A 649 19.44 8.62 26.82
CA LEU A 649 18.36 7.71 26.47
C LEU A 649 17.19 8.47 25.86
N VAL A 650 16.40 7.74 25.06
CA VAL A 650 15.18 8.23 24.43
C VAL A 650 14.06 7.21 24.62
N ARG A 651 12.83 7.70 24.54
CA ARG A 651 11.63 6.88 24.42
C ARG A 651 10.65 7.48 23.43
N SER A 652 9.76 6.63 22.92
CA SER A 652 8.67 7.06 22.03
C SER A 652 7.63 7.88 22.79
N ALA A 653 6.97 8.81 22.09
CA ALA A 653 5.81 9.53 22.61
C ALA A 653 4.68 8.57 22.97
N GLN A 654 3.83 8.93 23.94
CA GLN A 654 2.51 8.32 24.13
C GLN A 654 1.46 9.05 23.31
#